data_AF-A0A958EP42-F1
#
_entry.id   AF-A0A958EP42-F1
#
_cell.length_a   1.000
_cell.length_b   1.000
_cell.length_c   1.000
_cell.angle_alpha   90.00
_cell.angle_beta   90.00
_cell.angle_gamma   90.00
#
_symmetry.space_group_name_H-M   'P 1'
#
loop_
_entity.id
_entity.type
_entity.pdbx_description
1 polymer ?
#
loop_
_entity_poly.entity_id
_entity_poly.type
_entity_poly.pdbx_seq_one_letter_code
_entity_poly.pdbx_strand_id
1 'polypeptide(L)'
;TLSPKSGISFENGAQQIPYRYAGNTLTIPYQDIYIDEQTTSVATKTALGALDINGSFVGGAYTNFNDGGFTHTIAGDFGLKRDQTANLTGTFRFDGVNQNIAANVFRNVIFAGSGTKTNTTVSILAPGDGSYVTETVNNGLWKIMADLTINSGVSVDAANNAITASGNWFNTGVFSHTNTVTFNNSSLKQISGQFNNLILGPSGNSTLQLAGKLVLAGNLSLTANATMDFQNDTLEVKGNFTLTGFTLTYSNMGTLVFSGAGDQTINLDGTTERVLNNIVMKNGGTKTFSDYTSFTVNGNINIGSGTTFYAGGDVTATTWTVFGNWINNGGALIHNGTLNFNGIKKTIGPYFTSFSTLSLDGNSKTTLTSSIEVRSDLTITSSDTLDAGTGNTIEVKRHWTNSGWFETNNNNTVKFSGPSSQTLNSGGTGAGKQFYNVIVDKTVGRTATLSADMIILNDLTVLNGTFALATRKLTIGGNFSNSSTMTQSTTSTITFAAGSGTHSIAPGAFTFPGDVVFNQGATATYNMNENASFSRRVRLQSGLFSLNKQQVTFSDSLIIYNGAKALVNQSAVLKLNNSLTVENGGEIAIVGVSDTVATVTQAASTAYSFKVKSGGKIQARYYQFSFMNINGITLDLGSQVDAVNDFSDGIFSNGTSSGTYLTYLGTPGAAGVVNHIDTISNVTFNLISFGTNVSRTDASLTDTLLFYNYGGASGGENNDNDVNNLVRWATDAKIWLTSGTQDWHTDANWNPPGVPGPTENVIIPGTGNQPLISSSVAVKKLTIQAYGTVAFLANANLTINDDLLIEASGVLNATSTSDTIKIGGNMIVNGAYTSGSSSKLYFFGTGSVKIVDFNSYTPNDLIFDGVSRTWVLQQLLTVQRDFKILNGAVDVNNYQLSVVGNWQNNGQLIYRTGIVRFTGTNQSISGTNNEFYDLYLQGTGTKTLSSNLNVHRDVYFSSVTTILNAQT
;
A
#
# COMPACT_ATOMS: atom_id res chain seq x y z
N THR A 1 -88.61 -28.70 -29.99
CA THR A 1 -88.02 -28.56 -28.64
C THR A 1 -87.30 -29.85 -28.31
N LEU A 2 -85.98 -29.89 -28.47
CA LEU A 2 -85.17 -31.08 -28.15
C LEU A 2 -84.33 -30.75 -26.93
N SER A 3 -84.66 -31.40 -25.82
CA SER A 3 -83.87 -31.47 -24.60
C SER A 3 -82.51 -32.13 -24.87
N PRO A 4 -81.48 -31.88 -24.03
CA PRO A 4 -80.20 -32.57 -24.11
C PRO A 4 -80.43 -34.08 -24.10
N LYS A 5 -79.84 -34.82 -25.05
CA LYS A 5 -79.88 -36.28 -25.03
C LYS A 5 -79.02 -36.76 -23.85
N SER A 6 -79.56 -37.65 -23.03
CA SER A 6 -78.79 -38.58 -22.19
C SER A 6 -77.68 -39.24 -23.02
N GLY A 7 -76.56 -39.65 -22.40
CA GLY A 7 -75.37 -40.18 -23.08
C GLY A 7 -75.67 -41.03 -24.33
N ILE A 8 -74.96 -40.75 -25.43
CA ILE A 8 -75.19 -41.36 -26.75
C ILE A 8 -74.12 -42.39 -27.03
N SER A 9 -74.55 -43.58 -27.45
CA SER A 9 -73.69 -44.70 -27.82
C SER A 9 -73.68 -44.94 -29.33
N PHE A 10 -72.51 -45.22 -29.90
CA PHE A 10 -72.30 -45.59 -31.31
C PHE A 10 -71.71 -46.99 -31.38
N GLU A 11 -72.58 -48.00 -31.45
CA GLU A 11 -72.22 -49.43 -31.37
C GLU A 11 -72.30 -50.13 -32.72
N ASN A 12 -71.37 -51.05 -32.97
CA ASN A 12 -71.34 -52.02 -34.08
C ASN A 12 -71.17 -51.43 -35.49
N GLY A 13 -70.05 -51.77 -36.14
CA GLY A 13 -69.69 -51.37 -37.50
C GLY A 13 -69.17 -49.94 -37.65
N ALA A 14 -68.64 -49.61 -38.84
CA ALA A 14 -68.19 -48.25 -39.13
C ALA A 14 -69.40 -47.28 -39.13
N GLN A 15 -69.31 -46.20 -38.36
CA GLN A 15 -70.39 -45.22 -38.21
C GLN A 15 -69.87 -43.80 -38.34
N GLN A 16 -70.75 -42.91 -38.79
CA GLN A 16 -70.49 -41.47 -38.82
C GLN A 16 -71.12 -40.84 -37.58
N ILE A 17 -70.31 -40.13 -36.78
CA ILE A 17 -70.80 -39.32 -35.67
C ILE A 17 -71.31 -38.01 -36.28
N PRO A 18 -72.63 -37.78 -36.28
CA PRO A 18 -73.19 -36.60 -36.90
C PRO A 18 -72.82 -35.36 -36.09
N TYR A 19 -72.72 -34.25 -36.80
CA TYR A 19 -72.72 -32.92 -36.21
C TYR A 19 -74.00 -32.23 -36.68
N ARG A 20 -74.58 -31.33 -35.89
CA ARG A 20 -75.80 -30.61 -36.28
C ARG A 20 -75.48 -29.17 -36.66
N TYR A 21 -75.77 -28.82 -37.91
CA TYR A 21 -75.88 -27.43 -38.36
C TYR A 21 -77.27 -26.89 -37.98
N ALA A 22 -77.31 -25.81 -37.18
CA ALA A 22 -78.50 -24.99 -37.01
C ALA A 22 -78.10 -23.51 -37.12
N GLY A 23 -78.46 -22.87 -38.23
CA GLY A 23 -78.44 -21.40 -38.44
C GLY A 23 -77.34 -20.62 -37.72
N ASN A 24 -76.16 -20.53 -38.33
CA ASN A 24 -75.05 -19.61 -38.01
C ASN A 24 -74.52 -19.53 -36.56
N THR A 25 -74.98 -20.38 -35.63
CA THR A 25 -74.45 -20.44 -34.25
C THR A 25 -74.33 -21.91 -33.82
N LEU A 26 -73.17 -22.27 -33.26
CA LEU A 26 -72.87 -23.64 -32.82
C LEU A 26 -73.82 -24.09 -31.68
N THR A 27 -74.01 -25.40 -31.58
CA THR A 27 -74.25 -26.17 -30.33
C THR A 27 -75.69 -26.63 -30.00
N ILE A 28 -75.99 -27.90 -30.32
CA ILE A 28 -76.62 -28.77 -29.32
C ILE A 28 -75.48 -29.63 -28.77
N PRO A 29 -75.12 -29.52 -27.48
CA PRO A 29 -73.98 -30.23 -26.93
C PRO A 29 -74.33 -31.70 -26.72
N TYR A 30 -73.37 -32.58 -26.96
CA TYR A 30 -73.43 -33.95 -26.47
C TYR A 30 -73.21 -33.93 -24.94
N GLN A 31 -73.90 -34.77 -24.18
CA GLN A 31 -73.51 -35.05 -22.79
C GLN A 31 -72.33 -36.02 -22.83
N ASP A 32 -72.57 -37.32 -22.67
CA ASP A 32 -71.54 -38.35 -22.87
C ASP A 32 -71.59 -38.92 -24.29
N ILE A 33 -70.43 -39.26 -24.87
CA ILE A 33 -70.32 -40.04 -26.10
C ILE A 33 -69.56 -41.34 -25.77
N TYR A 34 -70.19 -42.47 -26.06
CA TYR A 34 -69.58 -43.78 -26.02
C TYR A 34 -69.45 -44.34 -27.45
N ILE A 35 -68.26 -44.81 -27.83
CA ILE A 35 -68.06 -45.54 -29.09
C ILE A 35 -67.61 -46.96 -28.76
N ASP A 36 -68.27 -47.97 -29.34
CA ASP A 36 -67.87 -49.35 -29.08
C ASP A 36 -68.13 -50.30 -30.26
N GLU A 37 -67.44 -51.42 -30.22
CA GLU A 37 -67.62 -52.57 -31.09
C GLU A 37 -67.79 -53.80 -30.20
N GLN A 38 -68.99 -54.39 -30.22
CA GLN A 38 -69.25 -55.64 -29.49
C GLN A 38 -68.67 -56.87 -30.21
N THR A 39 -67.89 -56.66 -31.27
CA THR A 39 -67.19 -57.69 -32.04
C THR A 39 -65.68 -57.59 -31.83
N THR A 40 -64.95 -58.65 -32.16
CA THR A 40 -63.47 -58.63 -32.15
C THR A 40 -62.87 -57.91 -33.36
N SER A 41 -63.69 -57.40 -34.28
CA SER A 41 -63.25 -56.71 -35.49
C SER A 41 -63.14 -55.21 -35.26
N VAL A 42 -62.09 -54.60 -35.82
CA VAL A 42 -61.83 -53.17 -35.67
C VAL A 42 -62.80 -52.36 -36.53
N ALA A 43 -63.54 -51.43 -35.94
CA ALA A 43 -64.32 -50.45 -36.69
C ALA A 43 -63.90 -49.01 -36.37
N THR A 44 -63.97 -48.16 -37.39
CA THR A 44 -63.69 -46.73 -37.26
C THR A 44 -64.99 -45.94 -37.15
N LYS A 45 -65.09 -45.09 -36.14
CA LYS A 45 -66.15 -44.09 -35.99
C LYS A 45 -65.62 -42.73 -36.45
N THR A 46 -66.27 -42.11 -37.41
CA THR A 46 -65.78 -40.88 -38.06
C THR A 46 -66.64 -39.69 -37.69
N ALA A 47 -66.06 -38.64 -37.12
CA ALA A 47 -66.75 -37.37 -36.95
C ALA A 47 -66.94 -36.67 -38.30
N LEU A 48 -68.15 -36.19 -38.56
CA LEU A 48 -68.46 -35.43 -39.79
C LEU A 48 -68.28 -33.91 -39.63
N GLY A 49 -68.01 -33.44 -38.41
CA GLY A 49 -67.83 -32.03 -38.06
C GLY A 49 -67.25 -31.86 -36.66
N ALA A 50 -67.05 -30.60 -36.24
CA ALA A 50 -66.63 -30.27 -34.88
C ALA A 50 -67.66 -30.79 -33.86
N LEU A 51 -67.18 -31.46 -32.82
CA LEU A 51 -68.01 -32.01 -31.74
C LEU A 51 -67.85 -31.13 -30.50
N ASP A 52 -68.95 -30.86 -29.82
CA ASP A 52 -68.99 -30.14 -28.56
C ASP A 52 -69.63 -31.06 -27.51
N ILE A 53 -68.84 -31.49 -26.53
CA ILE A 53 -69.15 -32.59 -25.61
C ILE A 53 -69.04 -32.06 -24.18
N ASN A 54 -70.18 -31.81 -23.54
CA ASN A 54 -70.29 -31.36 -22.16
C ASN A 54 -69.93 -32.43 -21.12
N GLY A 55 -70.01 -33.71 -21.49
CA GLY A 55 -69.67 -34.87 -20.66
C GLY A 55 -68.43 -35.60 -21.17
N SER A 56 -68.34 -36.91 -20.89
CA SER A 56 -67.17 -37.73 -21.18
C SER A 56 -67.21 -38.35 -22.57
N PHE A 57 -66.04 -38.55 -23.19
CA PHE A 57 -65.89 -39.27 -24.46
C PHE A 57 -65.06 -40.53 -24.25
N VAL A 58 -65.63 -41.71 -24.51
CA VAL A 58 -64.92 -42.97 -24.29
C VAL A 58 -65.11 -43.97 -25.43
N GLY A 59 -64.03 -44.66 -25.78
CA GLY A 59 -64.00 -45.70 -26.80
C GLY A 59 -63.58 -47.07 -26.28
N GLY A 60 -64.33 -48.10 -26.69
CA GLY A 60 -64.10 -49.50 -26.39
C GLY A 60 -62.86 -50.11 -27.05
N ALA A 61 -62.55 -51.35 -26.68
CA ALA A 61 -61.30 -52.03 -27.04
C ALA A 61 -61.17 -52.29 -28.55
N TYR A 62 -62.30 -52.33 -29.26
CA TYR A 62 -62.35 -52.63 -30.68
C TYR A 62 -62.75 -51.44 -31.57
N THR A 63 -62.70 -50.20 -31.07
CA THR A 63 -62.99 -48.99 -31.85
C THR A 63 -61.77 -48.12 -32.14
N ASN A 64 -61.75 -47.53 -33.34
CA ASN A 64 -60.91 -46.39 -33.68
C ASN A 64 -61.78 -45.13 -33.81
N PHE A 65 -61.25 -43.98 -33.39
CA PHE A 65 -61.88 -42.70 -33.66
C PHE A 65 -61.13 -41.96 -34.77
N ASN A 66 -61.87 -41.50 -35.78
CA ASN A 66 -61.40 -40.60 -36.83
C ASN A 66 -62.04 -39.23 -36.57
N ASP A 67 -61.19 -38.24 -36.26
CA ASP A 67 -61.58 -36.87 -35.90
C ASP A 67 -62.13 -36.04 -37.07
N GLY A 68 -62.04 -36.55 -38.31
CA GLY A 68 -62.51 -35.86 -39.51
C GLY A 68 -61.75 -34.56 -39.82
N GLY A 69 -60.66 -34.27 -39.11
CA GLY A 69 -59.89 -33.04 -39.22
C GLY A 69 -60.44 -31.84 -38.46
N PHE A 70 -61.44 -32.01 -37.59
CA PHE A 70 -62.11 -30.92 -36.89
C PHE A 70 -61.52 -30.65 -35.49
N THR A 71 -61.92 -29.53 -34.87
CA THR A 71 -61.65 -29.28 -33.45
C THR A 71 -62.80 -29.83 -32.61
N HIS A 72 -62.50 -30.74 -31.69
CA HIS A 72 -63.46 -31.32 -30.76
C HIS A 72 -63.25 -30.75 -29.36
N THR A 73 -64.29 -30.17 -28.78
CA THR A 73 -64.28 -29.59 -27.44
C THR A 73 -64.92 -30.58 -26.47
N ILE A 74 -64.21 -30.90 -25.38
CA ILE A 74 -64.62 -31.91 -24.39
C ILE A 74 -64.46 -31.32 -22.99
N ALA A 75 -65.57 -31.30 -22.23
CA ALA A 75 -65.60 -30.82 -20.85
C ALA A 75 -65.48 -31.94 -19.79
N GLY A 76 -65.85 -33.19 -20.12
CA GLY A 76 -65.71 -34.37 -19.23
C GLY A 76 -64.42 -35.18 -19.45
N ASP A 77 -64.38 -36.41 -18.95
CA ASP A 77 -63.22 -37.30 -19.07
C ASP A 77 -63.07 -37.86 -20.49
N PHE A 78 -61.85 -38.20 -20.90
CA PHE A 78 -61.56 -38.70 -22.25
C PHE A 78 -60.76 -39.99 -22.21
N GLY A 79 -61.31 -41.08 -22.75
CA GLY A 79 -60.67 -42.40 -22.72
C GLY A 79 -60.73 -43.13 -24.06
N LEU A 80 -59.60 -43.49 -24.66
CA LEU A 80 -59.57 -44.34 -25.86
C LEU A 80 -58.67 -45.56 -25.62
N LYS A 81 -59.25 -46.78 -25.66
CA LYS A 81 -58.48 -48.03 -25.49
C LYS A 81 -57.57 -48.38 -26.67
N ARG A 82 -57.79 -47.79 -27.84
CA ARG A 82 -56.93 -47.93 -29.02
C ARG A 82 -56.56 -46.60 -29.63
N ASP A 83 -55.42 -46.62 -30.32
CA ASP A 83 -54.89 -45.47 -31.05
C ASP A 83 -55.90 -44.96 -32.06
N GLN A 84 -55.96 -43.64 -32.22
CA GLN A 84 -56.70 -43.03 -33.31
C GLN A 84 -56.06 -43.44 -34.64
N THR A 85 -56.82 -44.06 -35.54
CA THR A 85 -56.35 -44.34 -36.89
C THR A 85 -57.27 -43.75 -37.95
N ALA A 86 -56.63 -43.13 -38.94
CA ALA A 86 -57.13 -42.52 -40.17
C ALA A 86 -57.63 -41.07 -40.01
N ASN A 87 -56.95 -40.16 -40.74
CA ASN A 87 -57.09 -38.70 -40.80
C ASN A 87 -56.75 -37.92 -39.53
N LEU A 88 -55.48 -38.05 -39.15
CA LEU A 88 -54.81 -37.22 -38.17
C LEU A 88 -54.73 -35.77 -38.69
N THR A 89 -55.78 -34.93 -38.62
CA THR A 89 -55.61 -33.47 -38.73
C THR A 89 -56.33 -32.65 -37.67
N GLY A 90 -57.23 -33.26 -36.88
CA GLY A 90 -58.05 -32.55 -35.91
C GLY A 90 -57.30 -32.10 -34.66
N THR A 91 -58.05 -31.42 -33.79
CA THR A 91 -57.59 -30.84 -32.52
C THR A 91 -58.51 -31.25 -31.39
N PHE A 92 -57.95 -31.77 -30.29
CA PHE A 92 -58.70 -32.01 -29.07
C PHE A 92 -58.54 -30.84 -28.11
N ARG A 93 -59.65 -30.17 -27.79
CA ARG A 93 -59.70 -29.09 -26.81
C ARG A 93 -60.37 -29.59 -25.53
N PHE A 94 -59.59 -29.74 -24.47
CA PHE A 94 -60.07 -30.14 -23.15
C PHE A 94 -60.37 -28.88 -22.32
N ASP A 95 -61.64 -28.51 -22.14
CA ASP A 95 -62.05 -27.22 -21.56
C ASP A 95 -62.83 -27.32 -20.25
N GLY A 96 -62.92 -28.52 -19.67
CA GLY A 96 -63.55 -28.76 -18.38
C GLY A 96 -62.81 -28.15 -17.18
N VAL A 97 -63.17 -28.57 -15.96
CA VAL A 97 -62.41 -28.25 -14.74
C VAL A 97 -61.37 -29.34 -14.48
N ASN A 98 -61.74 -30.44 -13.82
CA ASN A 98 -60.86 -31.59 -13.66
C ASN A 98 -61.21 -32.64 -14.70
N GLN A 99 -60.22 -33.13 -15.45
CA GLN A 99 -60.44 -34.13 -16.49
C GLN A 99 -59.37 -35.21 -16.39
N ASN A 100 -59.81 -36.45 -16.38
CA ASN A 100 -58.95 -37.61 -16.56
C ASN A 100 -58.87 -37.93 -18.06
N ILE A 101 -57.65 -38.11 -18.55
CA ILE A 101 -57.38 -38.29 -19.98
C ILE A 101 -56.52 -39.54 -20.14
N ALA A 102 -57.16 -40.62 -20.60
CA ALA A 102 -56.55 -41.90 -20.89
C ALA A 102 -56.50 -42.11 -22.41
N ALA A 103 -55.42 -41.65 -23.05
CA ALA A 103 -55.19 -41.87 -24.47
C ALA A 103 -53.69 -41.92 -24.79
N ASN A 104 -53.34 -42.62 -25.87
CA ASN A 104 -51.95 -42.87 -26.25
C ASN A 104 -51.43 -41.89 -27.31
N VAL A 105 -52.30 -41.39 -28.18
CA VAL A 105 -51.89 -40.60 -29.34
C VAL A 105 -52.86 -39.45 -29.54
N PHE A 106 -52.31 -38.24 -29.57
CA PHE A 106 -52.99 -37.05 -30.06
C PHE A 106 -52.21 -36.44 -31.21
N ARG A 107 -52.91 -35.78 -32.14
CA ARG A 107 -52.23 -34.92 -33.11
C ARG A 107 -52.05 -33.52 -32.58
N ASN A 108 -53.12 -32.74 -32.52
CA ASN A 108 -53.13 -31.41 -31.91
C ASN A 108 -53.93 -31.45 -30.60
N VAL A 109 -53.41 -30.82 -29.54
CA VAL A 109 -54.07 -30.76 -28.22
C VAL A 109 -54.08 -29.34 -27.69
N ILE A 110 -55.23 -28.91 -27.15
CA ILE A 110 -55.37 -27.66 -26.42
C ILE A 110 -55.96 -27.99 -25.04
N PHE A 111 -55.17 -27.80 -23.99
CA PHE A 111 -55.66 -27.83 -22.62
C PHE A 111 -56.14 -26.43 -22.24
N ALA A 112 -57.44 -26.29 -22.00
CA ALA A 112 -58.16 -25.04 -21.75
C ALA A 112 -59.07 -25.17 -20.51
N GLY A 113 -59.91 -24.16 -20.29
CA GLY A 113 -60.81 -24.12 -19.14
C GLY A 113 -60.08 -23.77 -17.86
N SER A 114 -60.25 -24.59 -16.82
CA SER A 114 -59.60 -24.45 -15.52
C SER A 114 -59.23 -25.83 -14.97
N GLY A 115 -58.73 -25.90 -13.73
CA GLY A 115 -58.50 -27.16 -13.01
C GLY A 115 -57.34 -28.01 -13.55
N THR A 116 -57.33 -29.30 -13.18
CA THR A 116 -56.24 -30.23 -13.49
C THR A 116 -56.65 -31.26 -14.53
N LYS A 117 -55.85 -31.39 -15.59
CA LYS A 117 -55.95 -32.40 -16.65
C LYS A 117 -54.92 -33.49 -16.36
N THR A 118 -55.38 -34.68 -16.01
CA THR A 118 -54.52 -35.74 -15.48
C THR A 118 -54.42 -36.89 -16.46
N ASN A 119 -53.20 -37.30 -16.80
CA ASN A 119 -52.93 -38.54 -17.53
C ASN A 119 -53.11 -39.75 -16.60
N THR A 120 -54.34 -40.13 -16.37
CA THR A 120 -54.69 -41.24 -15.47
C THR A 120 -55.74 -42.13 -16.11
N THR A 121 -55.95 -43.28 -15.49
CA THR A 121 -57.01 -44.20 -15.84
C THR A 121 -58.37 -43.51 -15.78
N VAL A 122 -59.14 -43.61 -16.86
CA VAL A 122 -60.51 -43.09 -16.95
C VAL A 122 -61.49 -44.24 -16.68
N SER A 123 -62.49 -44.01 -15.83
CA SER A 123 -63.58 -44.96 -15.58
C SER A 123 -64.92 -44.28 -15.77
N ILE A 124 -65.75 -44.78 -16.69
CA ILE A 124 -67.10 -44.25 -16.92
C ILE A 124 -68.15 -45.37 -16.92
N LEU A 125 -69.40 -45.01 -16.66
CA LEU A 125 -70.55 -45.89 -16.88
C LEU A 125 -70.84 -45.97 -18.39
N ALA A 126 -70.53 -47.10 -19.02
CA ALA A 126 -70.85 -47.39 -20.42
C ALA A 126 -72.12 -48.25 -20.52
N PRO A 127 -72.97 -48.08 -21.54
CA PRO A 127 -74.08 -48.99 -21.82
C PRO A 127 -73.54 -50.37 -22.24
N GLY A 128 -73.99 -51.43 -21.56
CA GLY A 128 -73.76 -52.83 -21.90
C GLY A 128 -75.07 -53.56 -22.30
N ASP A 129 -75.05 -54.90 -22.31
CA ASP A 129 -76.18 -55.79 -22.66
C ASP A 129 -77.35 -55.69 -21.64
N GLY A 130 -78.01 -54.53 -21.61
CA GLY A 130 -79.12 -54.20 -20.73
C GLY A 130 -78.78 -53.52 -19.39
N SER A 131 -77.52 -53.19 -19.09
CA SER A 131 -77.11 -52.46 -17.87
C SER A 131 -75.89 -51.57 -18.10
N TYR A 132 -75.60 -50.62 -17.20
CA TYR A 132 -74.37 -49.82 -17.27
C TYR A 132 -73.19 -50.55 -16.61
N VAL A 133 -72.07 -50.71 -17.33
CA VAL A 133 -70.82 -51.32 -16.84
C VAL A 133 -69.75 -50.24 -16.68
N THR A 134 -68.90 -50.33 -15.65
CA THR A 134 -67.75 -49.45 -15.51
C THR A 134 -66.66 -49.85 -16.50
N GLU A 135 -66.49 -49.09 -17.56
CA GLU A 135 -65.42 -49.28 -18.54
C GLU A 135 -64.17 -48.52 -18.09
N THR A 136 -63.06 -49.26 -17.93
CA THR A 136 -61.77 -48.70 -17.49
C THR A 136 -60.82 -48.58 -18.69
N VAL A 137 -60.35 -47.37 -18.98
CA VAL A 137 -59.30 -47.10 -19.96
C VAL A 137 -58.02 -46.77 -19.20
N ASN A 138 -56.99 -47.59 -19.34
CA ASN A 138 -55.70 -47.34 -18.72
C ASN A 138 -54.99 -46.17 -19.39
N ASN A 139 -54.20 -45.43 -18.62
CA ASN A 139 -53.31 -44.42 -19.17
C ASN A 139 -52.18 -45.07 -19.98
N GLY A 140 -51.67 -44.32 -20.96
CA GLY A 140 -50.50 -44.71 -21.73
C GLY A 140 -49.53 -43.55 -21.93
N LEU A 141 -48.46 -43.83 -22.68
CA LEU A 141 -47.47 -42.83 -23.06
C LEU A 141 -48.14 -41.78 -23.95
N TRP A 142 -48.11 -40.50 -23.55
CA TRP A 142 -48.62 -39.43 -24.40
C TRP A 142 -47.67 -39.20 -25.58
N LYS A 143 -48.17 -39.48 -26.79
CA LYS A 143 -47.53 -39.14 -28.06
C LYS A 143 -48.30 -38.00 -28.74
N ILE A 144 -47.65 -36.85 -28.86
CA ILE A 144 -48.19 -35.66 -29.53
C ILE A 144 -47.55 -35.54 -30.92
N MET A 145 -48.36 -35.72 -31.97
CA MET A 145 -47.86 -35.77 -33.35
C MET A 145 -47.76 -34.41 -34.03
N ALA A 146 -48.38 -33.35 -33.49
CA ALA A 146 -48.28 -31.98 -33.96
C ALA A 146 -48.28 -31.01 -32.76
N ASP A 147 -49.14 -29.99 -32.75
CA ASP A 147 -49.04 -28.86 -31.81
C ASP A 147 -49.74 -29.14 -30.49
N LEU A 148 -49.15 -28.67 -29.38
CA LEU A 148 -49.76 -28.70 -28.06
C LEU A 148 -49.76 -27.31 -27.42
N THR A 149 -50.92 -26.93 -26.88
CA THR A 149 -51.11 -25.69 -26.15
C THR A 149 -51.67 -25.97 -24.76
N ILE A 150 -51.02 -25.44 -23.71
CA ILE A 150 -51.55 -25.38 -22.34
C ILE A 150 -51.83 -23.91 -22.03
N ASN A 151 -53.12 -23.59 -21.87
CA ASN A 151 -53.54 -22.23 -21.55
C ASN A 151 -53.26 -21.89 -20.08
N SER A 152 -53.09 -20.58 -19.83
CA SER A 152 -53.00 -20.05 -18.48
C SER A 152 -54.22 -20.45 -17.64
N GLY A 153 -53.98 -20.74 -16.36
CA GLY A 153 -55.01 -21.21 -15.42
C GLY A 153 -55.31 -22.71 -15.47
N VAL A 154 -54.69 -23.46 -16.39
CA VAL A 154 -54.82 -24.92 -16.50
C VAL A 154 -53.58 -25.60 -15.93
N SER A 155 -53.77 -26.67 -15.15
CA SER A 155 -52.71 -27.58 -14.73
C SER A 155 -52.82 -28.87 -15.53
N VAL A 156 -51.72 -29.36 -16.07
CA VAL A 156 -51.64 -30.64 -16.76
C VAL A 156 -50.64 -31.52 -16.02
N ASP A 157 -51.11 -32.65 -15.48
CA ASP A 157 -50.28 -33.67 -14.86
C ASP A 157 -50.14 -34.84 -15.84
N ALA A 158 -48.98 -34.97 -16.47
CA ALA A 158 -48.72 -36.03 -17.43
C ALA A 158 -48.31 -37.37 -16.78
N ALA A 159 -48.38 -37.46 -15.45
CA ALA A 159 -47.85 -38.55 -14.63
C ALA A 159 -46.34 -38.78 -14.85
N ASN A 160 -45.80 -39.90 -14.36
CA ASN A 160 -44.38 -40.27 -14.52
C ASN A 160 -44.02 -40.82 -15.92
N ASN A 161 -44.86 -40.56 -16.93
CA ASN A 161 -44.71 -41.13 -18.27
C ASN A 161 -43.71 -40.33 -19.12
N ALA A 162 -42.94 -41.02 -19.97
CA ALA A 162 -42.15 -40.38 -21.01
C ALA A 162 -43.09 -39.82 -22.10
N ILE A 163 -42.75 -38.66 -22.66
CA ILE A 163 -43.61 -37.96 -23.63
C ILE A 163 -42.81 -37.74 -24.90
N THR A 164 -43.41 -38.07 -26.04
CA THR A 164 -42.84 -37.78 -27.36
C THR A 164 -43.70 -36.75 -28.06
N ALA A 165 -43.08 -35.68 -28.55
CA ALA A 165 -43.77 -34.57 -29.19
C ALA A 165 -43.09 -34.21 -30.52
N SER A 166 -43.85 -33.59 -31.43
CA SER A 166 -43.41 -33.35 -32.81
C SER A 166 -43.62 -31.92 -33.29
N GLY A 167 -44.76 -31.30 -33.01
CA GLY A 167 -45.06 -29.92 -33.41
C GLY A 167 -44.71 -28.88 -32.35
N ASN A 168 -45.25 -27.68 -32.51
CA ASN A 168 -45.02 -26.55 -31.62
C ASN A 168 -45.59 -26.81 -30.23
N TRP A 169 -44.90 -26.29 -29.22
CA TRP A 169 -45.30 -26.48 -27.83
C TRP A 169 -45.41 -25.12 -27.13
N PHE A 170 -46.62 -24.73 -26.79
CA PHE A 170 -46.90 -23.50 -26.06
C PHE A 170 -47.48 -23.82 -24.70
N ASN A 171 -46.78 -23.49 -23.63
CA ASN A 171 -47.28 -23.71 -22.28
C ASN A 171 -47.21 -22.42 -21.45
N THR A 172 -48.41 -21.87 -21.19
CA THR A 172 -48.63 -20.71 -20.32
C THR A 172 -49.31 -21.09 -19.00
N GLY A 173 -49.63 -22.38 -18.80
CA GLY A 173 -50.19 -22.94 -17.58
C GLY A 173 -49.13 -23.68 -16.75
N VAL A 174 -49.56 -24.71 -16.01
CA VAL A 174 -48.69 -25.59 -15.24
C VAL A 174 -48.60 -26.94 -15.94
N PHE A 175 -47.39 -27.44 -16.14
CA PHE A 175 -47.14 -28.78 -16.68
C PHE A 175 -46.29 -29.57 -15.68
N SER A 176 -46.91 -30.51 -14.99
CA SER A 176 -46.28 -31.37 -13.99
C SER A 176 -45.91 -32.70 -14.64
N HIS A 177 -44.61 -33.03 -14.60
CA HIS A 177 -44.09 -34.33 -14.99
C HIS A 177 -42.71 -34.57 -14.36
N THR A 178 -42.31 -35.83 -14.22
CA THR A 178 -40.99 -36.22 -13.66
C THR A 178 -40.05 -36.84 -14.70
N ASN A 179 -40.56 -37.23 -15.86
CA ASN A 179 -39.78 -37.93 -16.88
C ASN A 179 -39.24 -36.97 -17.97
N THR A 180 -38.63 -37.53 -19.01
CA THR A 180 -38.10 -36.79 -20.16
C THR A 180 -39.18 -36.55 -21.21
N VAL A 181 -39.23 -35.31 -21.74
CA VAL A 181 -39.94 -35.00 -22.98
C VAL A 181 -38.95 -34.97 -24.13
N THR A 182 -39.28 -35.65 -25.23
CA THR A 182 -38.39 -35.79 -26.39
C THR A 182 -39.05 -35.28 -27.67
N PHE A 183 -38.37 -34.39 -28.37
CA PHE A 183 -38.71 -33.94 -29.73
C PHE A 183 -37.64 -34.42 -30.71
N ASN A 184 -37.97 -35.34 -31.62
CA ASN A 184 -36.98 -36.01 -32.49
C ASN A 184 -37.22 -35.83 -34.00
N ASN A 185 -38.05 -34.87 -34.41
CA ASN A 185 -38.35 -34.61 -35.82
C ASN A 185 -38.36 -33.11 -36.14
N SER A 186 -38.41 -32.78 -37.43
CA SER A 186 -38.21 -31.43 -37.96
C SER A 186 -39.42 -30.48 -37.86
N SER A 187 -40.54 -30.94 -37.28
CA SER A 187 -41.80 -30.17 -37.25
C SER A 187 -41.85 -29.11 -36.15
N LEU A 188 -41.07 -29.26 -35.08
CA LEU A 188 -40.97 -28.29 -33.99
C LEU A 188 -40.32 -26.99 -34.48
N LYS A 189 -41.04 -25.87 -34.41
CA LYS A 189 -40.53 -24.53 -34.74
C LYS A 189 -40.49 -23.60 -33.54
N GLN A 190 -41.41 -23.76 -32.60
CA GLN A 190 -41.56 -22.89 -31.43
C GLN A 190 -41.79 -23.72 -30.16
N ILE A 191 -41.14 -23.29 -29.07
CA ILE A 191 -41.26 -23.92 -27.76
C ILE A 191 -41.27 -22.89 -26.64
N SER A 192 -42.13 -23.09 -25.64
CA SER A 192 -42.12 -22.34 -24.37
C SER A 192 -42.70 -23.14 -23.21
N GLY A 193 -42.43 -22.70 -21.98
CA GLY A 193 -42.99 -23.28 -20.77
C GLY A 193 -41.98 -24.01 -19.90
N GLN A 194 -42.44 -24.99 -19.13
CA GLN A 194 -41.64 -25.67 -18.11
C GLN A 194 -41.55 -27.17 -18.39
N PHE A 195 -40.37 -27.75 -18.15
CA PHE A 195 -40.10 -29.18 -18.26
C PHE A 195 -39.25 -29.67 -17.09
N ASN A 196 -39.30 -30.96 -16.77
CA ASN A 196 -38.27 -31.62 -15.96
C ASN A 196 -37.01 -31.87 -16.80
N ASN A 197 -36.97 -32.97 -17.57
CA ASN A 197 -35.92 -33.22 -18.54
C ASN A 197 -36.46 -33.00 -19.96
N LEU A 198 -35.63 -32.43 -20.84
CA LEU A 198 -36.00 -32.16 -22.23
C LEU A 198 -34.87 -32.58 -23.17
N ILE A 199 -35.22 -33.33 -24.22
CA ILE A 199 -34.35 -33.65 -25.35
C ILE A 199 -34.93 -33.01 -26.60
N LEU A 200 -34.14 -32.15 -27.24
CA LEU A 200 -34.46 -31.53 -28.52
C LEU A 200 -33.48 -32.05 -29.58
N GLY A 201 -33.98 -32.84 -30.51
CA GLY A 201 -33.25 -33.34 -31.68
C GLY A 201 -34.02 -33.15 -33.00
N PRO A 202 -34.56 -31.96 -33.32
CA PRO A 202 -35.12 -31.69 -34.64
C PRO A 202 -34.03 -31.86 -35.72
N SER A 203 -34.37 -32.52 -36.81
CA SER A 203 -33.45 -32.76 -37.93
C SER A 203 -33.58 -31.70 -39.03
N GLY A 204 -32.54 -31.54 -39.84
CA GLY A 204 -32.60 -30.83 -41.13
C GLY A 204 -32.36 -29.31 -41.13
N ASN A 205 -31.31 -28.79 -40.46
CA ASN A 205 -30.93 -27.37 -40.46
C ASN A 205 -32.09 -26.42 -40.09
N SER A 206 -33.05 -26.90 -39.31
CA SER A 206 -34.22 -26.11 -38.91
C SER A 206 -33.85 -25.09 -37.82
N THR A 207 -34.57 -23.96 -37.79
CA THR A 207 -34.48 -22.98 -36.69
C THR A 207 -35.65 -23.18 -35.74
N LEU A 208 -35.33 -23.44 -34.46
CA LEU A 208 -36.24 -23.50 -33.33
C LEU A 208 -36.18 -22.15 -32.60
N GLN A 209 -37.32 -21.49 -32.46
CA GLN A 209 -37.44 -20.25 -31.71
C GLN A 209 -37.97 -20.53 -30.29
N LEU A 210 -37.38 -19.88 -29.30
CA LEU A 210 -38.06 -19.71 -28.02
C LEU A 210 -39.25 -18.75 -28.23
N ALA A 211 -40.43 -19.16 -27.77
CA ALA A 211 -41.67 -18.39 -27.86
C ALA A 211 -42.16 -18.01 -26.47
N GLY A 212 -41.26 -17.47 -25.65
CA GLY A 212 -41.39 -17.26 -24.22
C GLY A 212 -40.31 -17.98 -23.40
N LYS A 213 -40.34 -17.74 -22.08
CA LYS A 213 -39.42 -18.38 -21.13
C LYS A 213 -39.52 -19.91 -21.20
N LEU A 214 -38.37 -20.57 -21.36
CA LEU A 214 -38.23 -22.02 -21.27
C LEU A 214 -37.48 -22.38 -19.98
N VAL A 215 -38.08 -23.19 -19.11
CA VAL A 215 -37.51 -23.56 -17.80
C VAL A 215 -37.39 -25.07 -17.69
N LEU A 216 -36.23 -25.54 -17.24
CA LEU A 216 -35.97 -26.95 -16.97
C LEU A 216 -35.61 -27.15 -15.51
N ALA A 217 -36.36 -28.02 -14.82
CA ALA A 217 -36.04 -28.46 -13.46
C ALA A 217 -34.89 -29.49 -13.45
N GLY A 218 -34.72 -30.24 -14.53
CA GLY A 218 -33.66 -31.22 -14.76
C GLY A 218 -32.80 -30.84 -15.97
N ASN A 219 -32.41 -31.84 -16.76
CA ASN A 219 -31.41 -31.73 -17.82
C ASN A 219 -32.00 -31.26 -19.16
N LEU A 220 -31.23 -30.45 -19.89
CA LEU A 220 -31.46 -30.14 -21.30
C LEU A 220 -30.40 -30.83 -22.18
N SER A 221 -30.84 -31.59 -23.18
CA SER A 221 -29.96 -32.13 -24.21
C SER A 221 -30.41 -31.70 -25.61
N LEU A 222 -29.51 -31.06 -26.35
CA LEU A 222 -29.71 -30.60 -27.72
C LEU A 222 -28.86 -31.49 -28.64
N THR A 223 -29.46 -32.43 -29.39
CA THR A 223 -28.74 -33.59 -29.95
C THR A 223 -28.75 -33.72 -31.48
N ALA A 224 -28.93 -32.64 -32.24
CA ALA A 224 -29.02 -32.67 -33.71
C ALA A 224 -28.46 -31.38 -34.36
N ASN A 225 -28.24 -31.40 -35.68
CA ASN A 225 -27.80 -30.21 -36.42
C ASN A 225 -28.98 -29.27 -36.70
N ALA A 226 -29.24 -28.36 -35.77
CA ALA A 226 -30.29 -27.34 -35.85
C ALA A 226 -29.83 -26.02 -35.22
N THR A 227 -30.62 -24.96 -35.37
CA THR A 227 -30.40 -23.66 -34.72
C THR A 227 -31.45 -23.45 -33.63
N MET A 228 -31.05 -23.01 -32.43
CA MET A 228 -31.96 -22.50 -31.41
C MET A 228 -31.79 -20.98 -31.32
N ASP A 229 -32.81 -20.23 -31.73
CA ASP A 229 -32.87 -18.78 -31.60
C ASP A 229 -33.60 -18.38 -30.32
N PHE A 230 -32.88 -17.72 -29.42
CA PHE A 230 -33.42 -17.24 -28.16
C PHE A 230 -34.24 -15.98 -28.33
N GLN A 231 -34.12 -15.27 -29.45
CA GLN A 231 -34.67 -13.92 -29.60
C GLN A 231 -34.27 -13.04 -28.42
N ASN A 232 -35.23 -12.60 -27.59
CA ASN A 232 -35.05 -11.86 -26.33
C ASN A 232 -35.48 -12.70 -25.09
N ASP A 233 -35.79 -13.97 -25.29
CA ASP A 233 -36.29 -14.87 -24.24
C ASP A 233 -35.19 -15.46 -23.37
N THR A 234 -35.63 -16.12 -22.30
CA THR A 234 -34.78 -16.77 -21.32
C THR A 234 -34.92 -18.29 -21.38
N LEU A 235 -33.79 -18.99 -21.50
CA LEU A 235 -33.67 -20.41 -21.22
C LEU A 235 -33.05 -20.59 -19.83
N GLU A 236 -33.78 -21.19 -18.89
CA GLU A 236 -33.31 -21.48 -17.54
C GLU A 236 -33.19 -22.98 -17.32
N VAL A 237 -32.00 -23.45 -16.95
CA VAL A 237 -31.70 -24.87 -16.71
C VAL A 237 -31.20 -25.07 -15.28
N LYS A 238 -31.86 -25.96 -14.53
CA LYS A 238 -31.45 -26.36 -13.17
C LYS A 238 -30.60 -27.63 -13.11
N GLY A 239 -30.72 -28.51 -14.10
CA GLY A 239 -29.83 -29.67 -14.28
C GLY A 239 -28.67 -29.39 -15.22
N ASN A 240 -28.16 -30.42 -15.89
CA ASN A 240 -27.06 -30.31 -16.85
C ASN A 240 -27.54 -29.77 -18.20
N PHE A 241 -26.64 -29.07 -18.90
CA PHE A 241 -26.86 -28.57 -20.26
C PHE A 241 -25.87 -29.25 -21.21
N THR A 242 -26.39 -29.94 -22.23
CA THR A 242 -25.57 -30.58 -23.26
C THR A 242 -25.98 -30.07 -24.63
N LEU A 243 -25.04 -29.45 -25.32
CA LEU A 243 -25.13 -29.07 -26.72
C LEU A 243 -24.40 -30.13 -27.56
N THR A 244 -24.97 -30.61 -28.66
CA THR A 244 -24.31 -31.49 -29.63
C THR A 244 -24.88 -31.21 -31.03
N GLY A 245 -24.08 -30.60 -31.91
CA GLY A 245 -24.47 -30.27 -33.28
C GLY A 245 -25.34 -29.01 -33.45
N PHE A 246 -25.86 -28.44 -32.35
CA PHE A 246 -26.70 -27.24 -32.40
C PHE A 246 -25.89 -25.94 -32.55
N THR A 247 -26.47 -24.97 -33.23
CA THR A 247 -26.05 -23.55 -33.20
C THR A 247 -26.99 -22.77 -32.29
N LEU A 248 -26.45 -21.94 -31.39
CA LEU A 248 -27.25 -21.02 -30.58
C LEU A 248 -27.19 -19.63 -31.23
N THR A 249 -28.35 -19.00 -31.44
CA THR A 249 -28.46 -17.62 -31.95
C THR A 249 -29.30 -16.77 -31.03
N TYR A 250 -29.07 -15.46 -31.08
CA TYR A 250 -29.66 -14.50 -30.15
C TYR A 250 -30.09 -13.25 -30.91
N SER A 251 -31.13 -13.37 -31.75
CA SER A 251 -31.54 -12.28 -32.65
C SER A 251 -31.92 -10.98 -31.92
N ASN A 252 -32.36 -11.05 -30.66
CA ASN A 252 -32.74 -9.89 -29.83
C ASN A 252 -32.19 -9.96 -28.38
N MET A 253 -30.94 -10.40 -28.20
CA MET A 253 -30.24 -10.43 -26.90
C MET A 253 -30.80 -11.36 -25.80
N GLY A 254 -31.28 -12.56 -26.14
CA GLY A 254 -31.75 -13.56 -25.17
C GLY A 254 -30.71 -13.98 -24.10
N THR A 255 -31.18 -14.65 -23.06
CA THR A 255 -30.39 -14.99 -21.86
C THR A 255 -30.40 -16.49 -21.56
N LEU A 256 -29.21 -17.03 -21.25
CA LEU A 256 -29.03 -18.38 -20.75
C LEU A 256 -28.79 -18.34 -19.24
N VAL A 257 -29.60 -19.07 -18.48
CA VAL A 257 -29.57 -19.08 -17.01
C VAL A 257 -29.29 -20.49 -16.50
N PHE A 258 -28.22 -20.64 -15.72
CA PHE A 258 -27.89 -21.86 -14.98
C PHE A 258 -28.18 -21.64 -13.49
N SER A 259 -29.25 -22.28 -12.98
CA SER A 259 -29.82 -21.98 -11.66
C SER A 259 -30.02 -23.19 -10.75
N GLY A 260 -29.33 -24.29 -11.02
CA GLY A 260 -29.31 -25.48 -10.17
C GLY A 260 -28.68 -25.19 -8.80
N ALA A 261 -29.19 -25.82 -7.74
CA ALA A 261 -28.59 -25.68 -6.41
C ALA A 261 -27.28 -26.48 -6.25
N GLY A 262 -27.19 -27.62 -6.95
CA GLY A 262 -25.99 -28.44 -7.03
C GLY A 262 -25.07 -28.04 -8.18
N ASP A 263 -24.02 -28.85 -8.38
CA ASP A 263 -23.11 -28.73 -9.49
C ASP A 263 -23.84 -28.99 -10.82
N GLN A 264 -23.53 -28.19 -11.83
CA GLN A 264 -24.06 -28.32 -13.19
C GLN A 264 -22.90 -28.50 -14.16
N THR A 265 -23.04 -29.47 -15.07
CA THR A 265 -22.17 -29.62 -16.23
C THR A 265 -22.79 -28.92 -17.43
N ILE A 266 -22.02 -28.03 -18.06
CA ILE A 266 -22.37 -27.27 -19.25
C ILE A 266 -21.41 -27.70 -20.36
N ASN A 267 -21.90 -28.55 -21.26
CA ASN A 267 -21.20 -29.04 -22.43
C ASN A 267 -21.70 -28.25 -23.66
N LEU A 268 -20.76 -27.62 -24.37
CA LEU A 268 -20.98 -26.76 -25.53
C LEU A 268 -20.47 -27.39 -26.85
N ASP A 269 -20.23 -28.70 -26.89
CA ASP A 269 -19.73 -29.47 -28.03
C ASP A 269 -18.45 -28.86 -28.65
N GLY A 270 -17.33 -29.05 -27.95
CA GLY A 270 -16.01 -28.44 -28.12
C GLY A 270 -15.28 -28.62 -29.46
N THR A 271 -15.97 -28.46 -30.59
CA THR A 271 -15.46 -28.60 -31.95
C THR A 271 -15.26 -27.26 -32.69
N THR A 272 -15.83 -26.16 -32.20
CA THR A 272 -15.70 -24.79 -32.75
C THR A 272 -15.83 -23.71 -31.66
N GLU A 273 -15.36 -22.49 -31.91
CA GLU A 273 -15.58 -21.35 -31.00
C GLU A 273 -17.09 -21.07 -30.91
N ARG A 274 -17.62 -21.05 -29.68
CA ARG A 274 -19.05 -20.82 -29.43
C ARG A 274 -19.33 -19.37 -29.12
N VAL A 275 -20.44 -18.86 -29.64
CA VAL A 275 -20.92 -17.51 -29.33
C VAL A 275 -22.17 -17.63 -28.45
N LEU A 276 -22.09 -17.03 -27.27
CA LEU A 276 -23.17 -16.89 -26.31
C LEU A 276 -23.52 -15.39 -26.20
N ASN A 277 -24.68 -15.07 -25.64
CA ASN A 277 -25.08 -13.69 -25.38
C ASN A 277 -25.06 -13.35 -23.89
N ASN A 278 -26.19 -13.30 -23.20
CA ASN A 278 -26.22 -13.04 -21.75
C ASN A 278 -26.17 -14.38 -21.01
N ILE A 279 -25.28 -14.50 -20.02
CA ILE A 279 -25.15 -15.69 -19.18
C ILE A 279 -25.39 -15.31 -17.72
N VAL A 280 -26.26 -16.05 -17.04
CA VAL A 280 -26.49 -15.91 -15.60
C VAL A 280 -26.26 -17.25 -14.92
N MET A 281 -25.38 -17.27 -13.94
CA MET A 281 -25.09 -18.43 -13.09
C MET A 281 -25.51 -18.06 -11.67
N LYS A 282 -26.42 -18.82 -11.05
CA LYS A 282 -26.97 -18.47 -9.73
C LYS A 282 -27.38 -19.70 -8.93
N ASN A 283 -27.85 -19.45 -7.70
CA ASN A 283 -28.39 -20.43 -6.74
C ASN A 283 -27.36 -21.43 -6.17
N GLY A 284 -26.08 -21.07 -6.11
CA GLY A 284 -25.03 -21.95 -5.56
C GLY A 284 -24.49 -22.96 -6.57
N GLY A 285 -23.74 -23.94 -6.06
CA GLY A 285 -23.09 -25.00 -6.84
C GLY A 285 -22.00 -24.51 -7.79
N THR A 286 -21.27 -25.45 -8.37
CA THR A 286 -20.27 -25.20 -9.42
C THR A 286 -20.91 -25.32 -10.80
N LYS A 287 -20.79 -24.28 -11.63
CA LYS A 287 -21.23 -24.27 -13.03
C LYS A 287 -20.01 -24.55 -13.90
N THR A 288 -19.86 -25.81 -14.27
CA THR A 288 -18.67 -26.33 -14.95
C THR A 288 -18.89 -26.34 -16.45
N PHE A 289 -18.24 -25.41 -17.15
CA PHE A 289 -18.13 -25.45 -18.61
C PHE A 289 -17.07 -26.50 -18.95
N SER A 290 -17.53 -27.70 -19.32
CA SER A 290 -16.72 -28.93 -19.37
C SER A 290 -15.87 -29.10 -20.62
N ASP A 291 -16.19 -28.34 -21.67
CA ASP A 291 -15.59 -28.53 -22.97
C ASP A 291 -14.49 -27.49 -23.17
N TYR A 292 -13.30 -27.96 -23.52
CA TYR A 292 -12.04 -27.19 -23.49
C TYR A 292 -11.88 -26.17 -24.62
N THR A 293 -12.96 -25.61 -25.14
CA THR A 293 -12.92 -24.63 -26.24
C THR A 293 -13.03 -23.19 -25.76
N SER A 294 -12.39 -22.30 -26.51
CA SER A 294 -12.65 -20.86 -26.45
C SER A 294 -14.12 -20.60 -26.76
N PHE A 295 -14.73 -19.63 -26.06
CA PHE A 295 -16.04 -19.09 -26.41
C PHE A 295 -16.08 -17.58 -26.22
N THR A 296 -17.01 -16.96 -26.92
CA THR A 296 -17.28 -15.54 -26.91
C THR A 296 -18.65 -15.29 -26.26
N VAL A 297 -18.73 -14.27 -25.42
CA VAL A 297 -19.95 -13.79 -24.77
C VAL A 297 -20.21 -12.36 -25.26
N ASN A 298 -21.19 -12.20 -26.14
CA ASN A 298 -21.57 -10.89 -26.69
C ASN A 298 -22.24 -9.98 -25.65
N GLY A 299 -22.91 -10.58 -24.67
CA GLY A 299 -23.62 -9.89 -23.59
C GLY A 299 -22.87 -9.90 -22.27
N ASN A 300 -23.63 -9.80 -21.18
CA ASN A 300 -23.10 -9.78 -19.81
C ASN A 300 -22.90 -11.20 -19.26
N ILE A 301 -21.92 -11.35 -18.38
CA ILE A 301 -21.79 -12.51 -17.48
C ILE A 301 -22.23 -12.08 -16.08
N ASN A 302 -23.17 -12.80 -15.48
CA ASN A 302 -23.61 -12.59 -14.10
C ASN A 302 -23.37 -13.85 -13.26
N ILE A 303 -22.55 -13.72 -12.21
CA ILE A 303 -22.26 -14.78 -11.24
C ILE A 303 -22.94 -14.39 -9.93
N GLY A 304 -23.92 -15.18 -9.52
CA GLY A 304 -24.67 -15.01 -8.28
C GLY A 304 -23.86 -15.38 -7.03
N SER A 305 -24.32 -14.88 -5.89
CA SER A 305 -23.73 -15.18 -4.59
C SER A 305 -23.64 -16.70 -4.33
N GLY A 306 -22.49 -17.15 -3.83
CA GLY A 306 -22.25 -18.55 -3.50
C GLY A 306 -22.13 -19.51 -4.69
N THR A 307 -22.21 -19.00 -5.93
CA THR A 307 -22.02 -19.79 -7.15
C THR A 307 -20.56 -19.75 -7.60
N THR A 308 -20.01 -20.91 -7.97
CA THR A 308 -18.69 -21.00 -8.59
C THR A 308 -18.85 -21.14 -10.10
N PHE A 309 -18.34 -20.18 -10.87
CA PHE A 309 -18.16 -20.32 -12.30
C PHE A 309 -16.84 -21.08 -12.54
N TYR A 310 -16.94 -22.36 -12.89
CA TYR A 310 -15.79 -23.15 -13.29
C TYR A 310 -15.66 -23.18 -14.82
N ALA A 311 -14.53 -22.67 -15.24
CA ALA A 311 -14.37 -22.06 -16.52
C ALA A 311 -13.27 -22.78 -17.32
N GLY A 312 -13.52 -24.07 -17.64
CA GLY A 312 -12.64 -24.94 -18.42
C GLY A 312 -11.27 -25.21 -17.77
N GLY A 313 -11.00 -26.45 -17.38
CA GLY A 313 -9.84 -26.85 -16.57
C GLY A 313 -8.48 -26.79 -17.28
N ASP A 314 -7.42 -26.71 -16.46
CA ASP A 314 -5.94 -26.89 -16.64
C ASP A 314 -5.21 -26.49 -17.94
N VAL A 315 -5.90 -26.09 -19.01
CA VAL A 315 -5.29 -25.75 -20.29
C VAL A 315 -5.09 -24.25 -20.37
N THR A 316 -3.83 -23.81 -20.27
CA THR A 316 -3.43 -22.39 -20.30
C THR A 316 -3.65 -21.70 -21.66
N ALA A 317 -4.06 -22.43 -22.71
CA ALA A 317 -4.19 -21.94 -24.08
C ALA A 317 -5.61 -21.48 -24.47
N THR A 318 -6.60 -21.58 -23.59
CA THR A 318 -7.97 -21.13 -23.90
C THR A 318 -8.09 -19.60 -23.77
N THR A 319 -8.80 -18.96 -24.69
CA THR A 319 -9.13 -17.53 -24.64
C THR A 319 -10.63 -17.35 -24.61
N TRP A 320 -11.11 -16.60 -23.64
CA TRP A 320 -12.52 -16.33 -23.45
C TRP A 320 -12.78 -14.85 -23.68
N THR A 321 -13.65 -14.54 -24.63
CA THR A 321 -13.90 -13.15 -25.00
C THR A 321 -15.22 -12.69 -24.42
N VAL A 322 -15.23 -11.55 -23.73
CA VAL A 322 -16.44 -10.95 -23.16
C VAL A 322 -16.61 -9.54 -23.71
N PHE A 323 -17.77 -9.27 -24.31
CA PHE A 323 -18.13 -7.96 -24.84
C PHE A 323 -18.96 -7.13 -23.85
N GLY A 324 -19.79 -7.75 -23.01
CA GLY A 324 -20.55 -7.05 -21.99
C GLY A 324 -19.83 -6.88 -20.66
N ASN A 325 -20.63 -6.60 -19.62
CA ASN A 325 -20.17 -6.44 -18.25
C ASN A 325 -19.85 -7.78 -17.60
N TRP A 326 -18.89 -7.75 -16.68
CA TRP A 326 -18.61 -8.82 -15.74
C TRP A 326 -19.23 -8.49 -14.39
N ILE A 327 -20.36 -9.12 -14.09
CA ILE A 327 -21.16 -8.88 -12.91
C ILE A 327 -20.93 -10.02 -11.90
N ASN A 328 -20.03 -9.81 -10.95
CA ASN A 328 -19.82 -10.75 -9.85
C ASN A 328 -20.57 -10.27 -8.59
N ASN A 329 -21.63 -11.01 -8.20
CA ASN A 329 -22.48 -10.74 -7.04
C ASN A 329 -22.08 -11.60 -5.81
N GLY A 330 -20.77 -11.82 -5.61
CA GLY A 330 -20.23 -12.62 -4.50
C GLY A 330 -20.08 -14.11 -4.81
N GLY A 331 -19.89 -14.46 -6.09
CA GLY A 331 -19.50 -15.79 -6.54
C GLY A 331 -17.98 -15.91 -6.74
N ALA A 332 -17.55 -17.11 -7.12
CA ALA A 332 -16.16 -17.43 -7.42
C ALA A 332 -15.95 -17.69 -8.91
N LEU A 333 -14.75 -17.39 -9.41
CA LEU A 333 -14.30 -17.74 -10.76
C LEU A 333 -13.10 -18.69 -10.67
N ILE A 334 -13.15 -19.80 -11.38
CA ILE A 334 -12.01 -20.73 -11.51
C ILE A 334 -11.72 -20.91 -12.99
N HIS A 335 -10.67 -20.28 -13.49
CA HIS A 335 -10.19 -20.45 -14.87
C HIS A 335 -8.66 -20.44 -14.92
N ASN A 336 -8.06 -21.00 -15.98
CA ASN A 336 -6.61 -20.99 -16.19
C ASN A 336 -6.17 -20.26 -17.46
N GLY A 337 -7.08 -20.08 -18.44
CA GLY A 337 -6.82 -19.36 -19.68
C GLY A 337 -6.86 -17.83 -19.57
N THR A 338 -6.87 -17.16 -20.73
CA THR A 338 -6.97 -15.70 -20.85
C THR A 338 -8.41 -15.25 -20.93
N LEU A 339 -8.82 -14.32 -20.06
CA LEU A 339 -10.07 -13.59 -20.21
C LEU A 339 -9.77 -12.29 -20.98
N ASN A 340 -10.36 -12.14 -22.16
CA ASN A 340 -10.22 -10.97 -23.02
C ASN A 340 -11.50 -10.14 -23.03
N PHE A 341 -11.44 -8.90 -22.55
CA PHE A 341 -12.56 -7.97 -22.62
C PHE A 341 -12.49 -7.15 -23.92
N ASN A 342 -13.31 -7.50 -24.92
CA ASN A 342 -13.25 -6.92 -26.28
C ASN A 342 -14.48 -6.03 -26.64
N GLY A 343 -15.44 -5.84 -25.73
CA GLY A 343 -16.60 -5.00 -26.03
C GLY A 343 -16.46 -3.51 -25.74
N ILE A 344 -17.53 -2.77 -26.01
CA ILE A 344 -17.59 -1.32 -25.88
C ILE A 344 -18.19 -0.98 -24.50
N LYS A 345 -17.45 -0.23 -23.67
CA LYS A 345 -17.81 0.23 -22.31
C LYS A 345 -18.25 -0.89 -21.36
N LYS A 346 -17.31 -1.38 -20.55
CA LYS A 346 -17.48 -2.57 -19.70
C LYS A 346 -17.26 -2.22 -18.23
N THR A 347 -17.97 -2.88 -17.34
CA THR A 347 -17.73 -2.85 -15.89
C THR A 347 -17.32 -4.22 -15.37
N ILE A 348 -16.45 -4.23 -14.36
CA ILE A 348 -16.07 -5.43 -13.59
C ILE A 348 -16.41 -5.18 -12.11
N GLY A 349 -17.22 -6.05 -11.52
CA GLY A 349 -17.62 -6.02 -10.10
C GLY A 349 -19.11 -6.32 -9.92
N PRO A 350 -19.78 -5.88 -8.84
CA PRO A 350 -19.28 -5.01 -7.77
C PRO A 350 -18.52 -5.74 -6.66
N TYR A 351 -18.32 -7.06 -6.75
CA TYR A 351 -17.51 -7.82 -5.80
C TYR A 351 -16.15 -8.23 -6.39
N PHE A 352 -15.20 -8.47 -5.48
CA PHE A 352 -13.86 -8.94 -5.79
C PHE A 352 -13.88 -10.12 -6.77
N THR A 353 -13.03 -10.05 -7.79
CA THR A 353 -12.86 -11.13 -8.77
C THR A 353 -11.38 -11.43 -8.96
N SER A 354 -11.02 -12.72 -8.93
CA SER A 354 -9.69 -13.22 -9.26
C SER A 354 -9.68 -13.81 -10.66
N PHE A 355 -8.86 -13.22 -11.54
CA PHE A 355 -8.61 -13.69 -12.89
C PHE A 355 -7.27 -14.45 -12.95
N SER A 356 -7.12 -15.41 -13.87
CA SER A 356 -5.84 -15.99 -14.25
C SER A 356 -5.03 -14.98 -15.05
N THR A 357 -5.25 -14.89 -16.37
CA THR A 357 -4.70 -13.85 -17.25
C THR A 357 -5.84 -12.92 -17.67
N LEU A 358 -5.60 -11.61 -17.66
CA LEU A 358 -6.56 -10.58 -18.06
C LEU A 358 -6.00 -9.73 -19.20
N SER A 359 -6.75 -9.66 -20.31
CA SER A 359 -6.46 -8.81 -21.46
C SER A 359 -7.62 -7.86 -21.72
N LEU A 360 -7.31 -6.59 -21.98
CA LEU A 360 -8.29 -5.56 -22.35
C LEU A 360 -7.96 -5.10 -23.77
N ASP A 361 -8.85 -5.37 -24.73
CA ASP A 361 -8.60 -5.16 -26.17
C ASP A 361 -9.83 -4.69 -26.96
N GLY A 362 -10.78 -4.02 -26.30
CA GLY A 362 -12.09 -3.71 -26.88
C GLY A 362 -12.25 -2.36 -27.57
N ASN A 363 -11.17 -1.64 -27.88
CA ASN A 363 -11.24 -0.27 -28.43
C ASN A 363 -12.11 0.68 -27.58
N SER A 364 -12.11 0.53 -26.26
CA SER A 364 -13.06 1.22 -25.38
C SER A 364 -12.52 1.44 -23.96
N LYS A 365 -13.42 1.55 -22.98
CA LYS A 365 -13.11 1.74 -21.56
C LYS A 365 -13.66 0.57 -20.74
N THR A 366 -12.82 -0.01 -19.91
CA THR A 366 -13.16 -1.01 -18.89
C THR A 366 -13.01 -0.37 -17.51
N THR A 367 -14.11 -0.27 -16.76
CA THR A 367 -14.15 0.38 -15.44
C THR A 367 -14.27 -0.65 -14.33
N LEU A 368 -13.38 -0.59 -13.34
CA LEU A 368 -13.48 -1.41 -12.15
C LEU A 368 -14.44 -0.75 -11.14
N THR A 369 -15.41 -1.52 -10.67
CA THR A 369 -16.32 -1.12 -9.57
C THR A 369 -15.93 -1.77 -8.24
N SER A 370 -14.89 -2.60 -8.25
CA SER A 370 -14.33 -3.29 -7.10
C SER A 370 -12.86 -3.65 -7.34
N SER A 371 -12.14 -4.01 -6.27
CA SER A 371 -10.77 -4.54 -6.38
C SER A 371 -10.73 -5.86 -7.16
N ILE A 372 -9.62 -6.13 -7.84
CA ILE A 372 -9.38 -7.36 -8.61
C ILE A 372 -8.00 -7.95 -8.31
N GLU A 373 -7.89 -9.26 -8.52
CA GLU A 373 -6.61 -9.97 -8.57
C GLU A 373 -6.41 -10.55 -9.98
N VAL A 374 -5.19 -10.46 -10.51
CA VAL A 374 -4.75 -11.15 -11.72
C VAL A 374 -3.57 -12.06 -11.35
N ARG A 375 -3.83 -13.37 -11.33
CA ARG A 375 -2.87 -14.40 -10.89
C ARG A 375 -1.70 -14.59 -11.87
N SER A 376 -1.84 -14.15 -13.11
CA SER A 376 -0.85 -14.17 -14.17
C SER A 376 -0.63 -12.75 -14.71
N ASP A 377 -0.76 -12.55 -16.03
CA ASP A 377 -0.43 -11.30 -16.72
C ASP A 377 -1.68 -10.41 -16.87
N LEU A 378 -1.51 -9.11 -16.63
CA LEU A 378 -2.48 -8.07 -16.97
C LEU A 378 -1.95 -7.27 -18.16
N THR A 379 -2.72 -7.22 -19.24
CA THR A 379 -2.40 -6.47 -20.46
C THR A 379 -3.50 -5.47 -20.79
N ILE A 380 -3.12 -4.18 -20.91
CA ILE A 380 -3.94 -3.12 -21.50
C ILE A 380 -3.39 -2.89 -22.90
N THR A 381 -4.09 -3.34 -23.95
CA THR A 381 -3.62 -3.16 -25.32
C THR A 381 -3.75 -1.69 -25.74
N SER A 382 -3.10 -1.29 -26.84
CA SER A 382 -3.07 0.10 -27.32
C SER A 382 -4.46 0.68 -27.64
N SER A 383 -5.48 -0.16 -27.76
CA SER A 383 -6.84 0.22 -28.10
C SER A 383 -7.74 0.49 -26.88
N ASP A 384 -7.41 -0.02 -25.69
CA ASP A 384 -8.32 -0.01 -24.54
C ASP A 384 -7.85 0.95 -23.42
N THR A 385 -8.79 1.29 -22.55
CA THR A 385 -8.61 2.08 -21.34
C THR A 385 -9.02 1.26 -20.13
N LEU A 386 -8.09 1.02 -19.21
CA LEU A 386 -8.42 0.52 -17.88
C LEU A 386 -8.62 1.69 -16.93
N ASP A 387 -9.87 1.91 -16.53
CA ASP A 387 -10.24 2.77 -15.41
C ASP A 387 -10.24 1.94 -14.14
N ALA A 388 -9.31 2.25 -13.23
CA ALA A 388 -9.11 1.51 -11.99
C ALA A 388 -10.26 1.66 -10.98
N GLY A 389 -11.21 2.58 -11.21
CA GLY A 389 -12.21 3.00 -10.25
C GLY A 389 -11.61 3.70 -9.02
N THR A 390 -12.49 4.21 -8.17
CA THR A 390 -12.12 4.94 -6.95
C THR A 390 -11.84 3.96 -5.79
N GLY A 391 -10.62 3.98 -5.24
CA GLY A 391 -10.23 3.26 -4.02
C GLY A 391 -9.94 1.77 -4.21
N ASN A 392 -10.00 1.27 -5.44
CA ASN A 392 -9.77 -0.14 -5.73
C ASN A 392 -8.27 -0.50 -5.72
N THR A 393 -7.99 -1.75 -5.37
CA THR A 393 -6.68 -2.38 -5.55
C THR A 393 -6.70 -3.30 -6.78
N ILE A 394 -5.67 -3.18 -7.62
CA ILE A 394 -5.37 -4.13 -8.71
C ILE A 394 -4.12 -4.89 -8.30
N GLU A 395 -4.28 -6.14 -7.88
CA GLU A 395 -3.17 -7.02 -7.53
C GLU A 395 -2.76 -7.86 -8.74
N VAL A 396 -1.49 -7.76 -9.17
CA VAL A 396 -0.96 -8.51 -10.31
C VAL A 396 0.19 -9.41 -9.85
N LYS A 397 0.13 -10.70 -10.21
CA LYS A 397 1.07 -11.73 -9.74
C LYS A 397 2.16 -12.11 -10.76
N ARG A 398 2.01 -11.83 -12.07
CA ARG A 398 3.11 -11.88 -13.06
C ARG A 398 3.37 -10.53 -13.75
N HIS A 399 3.11 -10.36 -15.03
CA HIS A 399 3.56 -9.18 -15.75
C HIS A 399 2.45 -8.12 -15.81
N TRP A 400 2.85 -6.86 -15.67
CA TRP A 400 2.01 -5.72 -16.00
C TRP A 400 2.48 -5.13 -17.32
N THR A 401 1.59 -5.05 -18.30
CA THR A 401 1.87 -4.43 -19.60
C THR A 401 0.80 -3.42 -19.96
N ASN A 402 1.19 -2.14 -20.07
CA ASN A 402 0.29 -1.07 -20.47
C ASN A 402 0.71 -0.42 -21.80
N SER A 403 0.13 -0.90 -22.90
CA SER A 403 0.24 -0.27 -24.22
C SER A 403 -0.86 0.77 -24.45
N GLY A 404 -2.01 0.66 -23.77
CA GLY A 404 -3.18 1.56 -23.87
C GLY A 404 -3.20 2.71 -22.86
N TRP A 405 -4.37 2.98 -22.27
CA TRP A 405 -4.54 4.02 -21.26
C TRP A 405 -4.91 3.40 -19.90
N PHE A 406 -4.22 3.83 -18.84
CA PHE A 406 -4.54 3.50 -17.46
C PHE A 406 -4.99 4.76 -16.72
N GLU A 407 -6.25 4.79 -16.32
CA GLU A 407 -6.88 5.87 -15.59
C GLU A 407 -6.93 5.52 -14.09
N THR A 408 -6.27 6.34 -13.28
CA THR A 408 -6.00 6.03 -11.87
C THR A 408 -7.10 6.47 -10.90
N ASN A 409 -7.95 7.43 -11.29
CA ASN A 409 -8.98 8.07 -10.45
C ASN A 409 -8.49 8.60 -9.10
N ASN A 410 -7.21 8.97 -9.02
CA ASN A 410 -6.61 9.69 -7.89
C ASN A 410 -6.71 9.02 -6.50
N ASN A 411 -6.91 7.70 -6.40
CA ASN A 411 -6.79 6.97 -5.13
C ASN A 411 -6.67 5.44 -5.26
N ASN A 412 -6.47 4.90 -6.46
CA ASN A 412 -6.31 3.47 -6.65
C ASN A 412 -4.91 2.99 -6.24
N THR A 413 -4.78 1.68 -5.98
CA THR A 413 -3.49 1.04 -5.68
C THR A 413 -3.21 -0.07 -6.68
N VAL A 414 -2.00 -0.12 -7.22
CA VAL A 414 -1.50 -1.28 -7.96
C VAL A 414 -0.49 -2.03 -7.11
N LYS A 415 -0.77 -3.30 -6.83
CA LYS A 415 0.04 -4.17 -5.98
C LYS A 415 0.72 -5.26 -6.82
N PHE A 416 2.04 -5.38 -6.66
CA PHE A 416 2.86 -6.40 -7.31
C PHE A 416 3.34 -7.42 -6.28
N SER A 417 2.72 -8.61 -6.26
CA SER A 417 2.86 -9.55 -5.11
C SER A 417 3.11 -11.03 -5.44
N GLY A 418 3.21 -11.40 -6.72
CA GLY A 418 3.24 -12.82 -7.07
C GLY A 418 4.50 -13.60 -6.64
N PRO A 419 4.47 -14.94 -6.78
CA PRO A 419 5.56 -15.81 -6.32
C PRO A 419 6.76 -15.88 -7.28
N SER A 420 6.64 -15.35 -8.50
CA SER A 420 7.72 -15.29 -9.49
C SER A 420 8.23 -13.86 -9.68
N SER A 421 9.39 -13.70 -10.32
CA SER A 421 9.85 -12.37 -10.75
C SER A 421 8.89 -11.79 -11.80
N GLN A 422 8.73 -10.47 -11.77
CA GLN A 422 7.79 -9.70 -12.57
C GLN A 422 8.52 -8.66 -13.38
N THR A 423 7.98 -8.37 -14.56
CA THR A 423 8.39 -7.25 -15.40
C THR A 423 7.24 -6.27 -15.43
N LEU A 424 7.54 -5.00 -15.17
CA LEU A 424 6.58 -3.92 -15.06
C LEU A 424 6.80 -2.94 -16.22
N ASN A 425 5.92 -3.02 -17.21
CA ASN A 425 5.88 -2.08 -18.32
C ASN A 425 4.71 -1.10 -18.13
N SER A 426 5.00 0.06 -17.52
CA SER A 426 4.05 1.17 -17.37
C SER A 426 3.56 1.75 -18.70
N GLY A 427 4.27 1.50 -19.80
CA GLY A 427 4.05 2.14 -21.10
C GLY A 427 4.73 3.50 -21.26
N GLY A 428 5.57 3.90 -20.29
CA GLY A 428 6.31 5.17 -20.30
C GLY A 428 5.78 6.19 -19.29
N THR A 429 6.01 7.48 -19.57
CA THR A 429 5.69 8.59 -18.65
C THR A 429 4.57 9.52 -19.14
N GLY A 430 3.97 9.22 -20.29
CA GLY A 430 2.85 10.00 -20.83
C GLY A 430 1.57 9.88 -19.99
N ALA A 431 0.57 10.70 -20.33
CA ALA A 431 -0.77 10.57 -19.75
C ALA A 431 -1.32 9.15 -19.99
N GLY A 432 -2.05 8.61 -19.01
CA GLY A 432 -2.52 7.22 -19.04
C GLY A 432 -1.45 6.17 -18.75
N LYS A 433 -0.22 6.54 -18.40
CA LYS A 433 0.88 5.60 -18.05
C LYS A 433 1.29 5.64 -16.58
N GLN A 434 0.68 6.54 -15.81
CA GLN A 434 1.03 6.83 -14.42
C GLN A 434 0.26 5.90 -13.48
N PHE A 435 0.86 5.55 -12.34
CA PHE A 435 0.17 4.91 -11.22
C PHE A 435 -0.19 5.96 -10.17
N TYR A 436 -1.23 5.72 -9.35
CA TYR A 436 -1.48 6.56 -8.18
C TYR A 436 -0.68 6.09 -6.97
N ASN A 437 -1.06 4.94 -6.39
CA ASN A 437 -0.25 4.24 -5.38
C ASN A 437 0.34 2.95 -5.97
N VAL A 438 1.57 2.62 -5.57
CA VAL A 438 2.23 1.35 -5.91
C VAL A 438 2.72 0.65 -4.65
N ILE A 439 2.40 -0.64 -4.55
CA ILE A 439 2.93 -1.53 -3.52
C ILE A 439 3.71 -2.66 -4.19
N VAL A 440 4.96 -2.85 -3.79
CA VAL A 440 5.77 -4.02 -4.14
C VAL A 440 5.87 -4.92 -2.91
N ASP A 441 5.29 -6.11 -3.01
CA ASP A 441 5.16 -7.07 -1.91
C ASP A 441 5.46 -8.48 -2.42
N LYS A 442 6.66 -8.65 -2.97
CA LYS A 442 7.09 -9.88 -3.63
C LYS A 442 7.47 -10.94 -2.60
N THR A 443 7.33 -12.21 -2.96
CA THR A 443 7.99 -13.28 -2.21
C THR A 443 9.50 -12.99 -2.11
N VAL A 444 10.08 -13.24 -0.93
CA VAL A 444 11.51 -13.00 -0.65
C VAL A 444 12.40 -13.63 -1.73
N GLY A 445 13.40 -12.87 -2.19
CA GLY A 445 14.31 -13.30 -3.26
C GLY A 445 13.73 -13.23 -4.69
N ARG A 446 12.50 -12.74 -4.86
CA ARG A 446 11.92 -12.43 -6.18
C ARG A 446 11.95 -10.93 -6.45
N THR A 447 11.93 -10.58 -7.74
CA THR A 447 12.14 -9.19 -8.18
C THR A 447 10.96 -8.68 -9.01
N ALA A 448 10.53 -7.44 -8.76
CA ALA A 448 9.72 -6.66 -9.68
C ALA A 448 10.63 -5.67 -10.42
N THR A 449 10.82 -5.85 -11.72
CA THR A 449 11.76 -5.07 -12.54
C THR A 449 11.02 -4.13 -13.48
N LEU A 450 11.40 -2.86 -13.49
CA LEU A 450 10.90 -1.88 -14.46
C LEU A 450 11.48 -2.15 -15.85
N SER A 451 10.62 -2.21 -16.87
CA SER A 451 11.04 -2.22 -18.28
C SER A 451 10.76 -0.90 -19.01
N ALA A 452 10.00 0.01 -18.40
CA ALA A 452 9.76 1.37 -18.84
C ALA A 452 9.90 2.35 -17.67
N ASP A 453 10.11 3.62 -17.96
CA ASP A 453 10.12 4.68 -16.94
C ASP A 453 8.74 4.76 -16.25
N MET A 454 8.72 4.99 -14.94
CA MET A 454 7.51 4.93 -14.12
C MET A 454 7.26 6.26 -13.40
N ILE A 455 6.00 6.68 -13.38
CA ILE A 455 5.50 7.78 -12.55
C ILE A 455 4.48 7.23 -11.56
N ILE A 456 4.65 7.57 -10.29
CA ILE A 456 3.74 7.29 -9.19
C ILE A 456 3.29 8.64 -8.65
N LEU A 457 1.99 8.93 -8.72
CA LEU A 457 1.44 10.25 -8.37
C LEU A 457 1.35 10.47 -6.86
N ASN A 458 1.25 9.40 -6.09
CA ASN A 458 1.18 9.44 -4.63
C ASN A 458 2.25 8.48 -4.05
N ASP A 459 1.88 7.40 -3.37
CA ASP A 459 2.82 6.66 -2.53
C ASP A 459 3.47 5.46 -3.23
N LEU A 460 4.78 5.28 -2.99
CA LEU A 460 5.52 4.05 -3.28
C LEU A 460 5.86 3.34 -1.96
N THR A 461 5.39 2.09 -1.82
CA THR A 461 5.74 1.21 -0.70
C THR A 461 6.40 -0.07 -1.20
N VAL A 462 7.58 -0.41 -0.67
CA VAL A 462 8.28 -1.68 -0.92
C VAL A 462 8.36 -2.46 0.38
N LEU A 463 7.54 -3.51 0.49
CA LEU A 463 7.38 -4.33 1.69
C LEU A 463 8.30 -5.56 1.69
N ASN A 464 8.31 -6.31 0.58
CA ASN A 464 9.03 -7.57 0.46
C ASN A 464 9.62 -7.79 -0.94
N GLY A 465 10.69 -8.60 -1.00
CA GLY A 465 11.47 -8.88 -2.20
C GLY A 465 12.19 -7.64 -2.75
N THR A 466 12.48 -7.65 -4.06
CA THR A 466 13.29 -6.59 -4.69
C THR A 466 12.48 -5.75 -5.66
N PHE A 467 12.49 -4.43 -5.52
CA PHE A 467 12.06 -3.50 -6.57
C PHE A 467 13.26 -2.98 -7.37
N ALA A 468 13.35 -3.33 -8.65
CA ALA A 468 14.51 -3.04 -9.49
C ALA A 468 14.15 -2.03 -10.60
N LEU A 469 14.78 -0.86 -10.56
CA LEU A 469 14.62 0.18 -11.58
C LEU A 469 15.40 -0.14 -12.86
N ALA A 470 16.41 -1.01 -12.79
CA ALA A 470 17.40 -1.19 -13.86
C ALA A 470 17.95 0.18 -14.31
N THR A 471 17.88 0.51 -15.61
CA THR A 471 18.27 1.82 -16.17
C THR A 471 17.12 2.81 -16.29
N ARG A 472 15.92 2.48 -15.77
CA ARG A 472 14.69 3.28 -15.92
C ARG A 472 14.60 4.37 -14.88
N LYS A 473 13.88 5.44 -15.21
CA LYS A 473 13.58 6.56 -14.31
C LYS A 473 12.34 6.28 -13.47
N LEU A 474 12.32 6.82 -12.26
CA LEU A 474 11.19 6.73 -11.34
C LEU A 474 10.85 8.13 -10.82
N THR A 475 9.57 8.51 -10.90
CA THR A 475 9.06 9.74 -10.28
C THR A 475 8.02 9.39 -9.22
N ILE A 476 8.10 10.02 -8.05
CA ILE A 476 7.23 9.78 -6.90
C ILE A 476 6.63 11.11 -6.45
N GLY A 477 5.30 11.19 -6.38
CA GLY A 477 4.56 12.39 -5.98
C GLY A 477 4.13 12.41 -4.51
N GLY A 478 4.33 11.32 -3.76
CA GLY A 478 3.96 11.20 -2.35
C GLY A 478 5.07 10.54 -1.51
N ASN A 479 4.68 9.73 -0.53
CA ASN A 479 5.61 9.06 0.37
C ASN A 479 6.44 7.99 -0.33
N PHE A 480 7.69 7.84 0.11
CA PHE A 480 8.57 6.75 -0.27
C PHE A 480 8.93 5.93 0.97
N SER A 481 8.49 4.68 0.99
CA SER A 481 8.78 3.73 2.08
C SER A 481 9.39 2.45 1.52
N ASN A 482 10.61 2.13 1.93
CA ASN A 482 11.30 0.91 1.56
C ASN A 482 11.75 0.14 2.82
N SER A 483 11.02 -0.92 3.14
CA SER A 483 11.36 -1.87 4.21
C SER A 483 12.09 -3.11 3.71
N SER A 484 12.44 -3.16 2.42
CA SER A 484 13.11 -4.30 1.77
C SER A 484 14.23 -3.82 0.84
N THR A 485 14.44 -4.53 -0.28
CA THR A 485 15.52 -4.26 -1.23
C THR A 485 15.01 -3.44 -2.41
N MET A 486 15.70 -2.34 -2.72
CA MET A 486 15.60 -1.69 -4.02
C MET A 486 16.94 -1.71 -4.75
N THR A 487 16.91 -1.74 -6.09
CA THR A 487 18.12 -1.60 -6.91
C THR A 487 17.92 -0.57 -8.01
N GLN A 488 18.97 0.21 -8.27
CA GLN A 488 18.97 1.31 -9.23
C GLN A 488 20.34 1.33 -9.95
N SER A 489 20.34 1.57 -11.26
CA SER A 489 21.58 1.85 -12.01
C SER A 489 22.15 3.22 -11.63
N THR A 490 23.47 3.40 -11.66
CA THR A 490 24.12 4.71 -11.50
C THR A 490 23.71 5.74 -12.56
N THR A 491 23.15 5.28 -13.69
CA THR A 491 22.64 6.11 -14.79
C THR A 491 21.14 6.40 -14.70
N SER A 492 20.43 5.77 -13.76
CA SER A 492 19.00 6.02 -13.51
C SER A 492 18.81 7.23 -12.58
N THR A 493 17.66 7.89 -12.68
CA THR A 493 17.28 9.01 -11.82
C THR A 493 15.99 8.70 -11.06
N ILE A 494 15.99 9.01 -9.76
CA ILE A 494 14.77 9.05 -8.93
C ILE A 494 14.41 10.53 -8.71
N THR A 495 13.15 10.88 -9.01
CA THR A 495 12.62 12.23 -8.84
C THR A 495 11.50 12.24 -7.81
N PHE A 496 11.64 13.07 -6.77
CA PHE A 496 10.60 13.37 -5.80
C PHE A 496 9.87 14.64 -6.24
N ALA A 497 8.59 14.54 -6.62
CA ALA A 497 7.85 15.57 -7.35
C ALA A 497 6.45 15.84 -6.78
N ALA A 498 6.31 15.83 -5.45
CA ALA A 498 5.04 16.10 -4.79
C ALA A 498 4.50 17.49 -5.13
N GLY A 499 3.21 17.61 -5.47
CA GLY A 499 2.62 18.92 -5.83
C GLY A 499 2.42 19.85 -4.64
N SER A 500 2.10 19.30 -3.46
CA SER A 500 1.88 20.03 -2.21
C SER A 500 1.95 19.07 -1.01
N GLY A 501 1.81 19.58 0.21
CA GLY A 501 1.72 18.77 1.43
C GLY A 501 3.08 18.33 1.98
N THR A 502 3.06 17.54 3.06
CA THR A 502 4.26 16.99 3.69
C THR A 502 4.32 15.50 3.44
N HIS A 503 5.48 15.03 2.96
CA HIS A 503 5.73 13.65 2.58
C HIS A 503 6.99 13.12 3.25
N SER A 504 7.05 11.81 3.41
CA SER A 504 8.14 11.11 4.07
C SER A 504 9.03 10.36 3.08
N ILE A 505 10.32 10.29 3.42
CA ILE A 505 11.31 9.45 2.75
C ILE A 505 11.93 8.53 3.81
N ALA A 506 11.60 7.24 3.71
CA ALA A 506 12.13 6.16 4.53
C ALA A 506 12.80 5.13 3.60
N PRO A 507 14.10 5.29 3.28
CA PRO A 507 14.80 4.42 2.35
C PRO A 507 15.18 3.05 2.93
N GLY A 508 15.09 2.85 4.24
CA GLY A 508 15.61 1.66 4.91
C GLY A 508 17.11 1.51 4.67
N ALA A 509 17.54 0.31 4.30
CA ALA A 509 18.94 0.03 3.97
C ALA A 509 19.36 0.52 2.56
N PHE A 510 18.45 1.10 1.77
CA PHE A 510 18.75 1.50 0.40
C PHE A 510 19.62 2.77 0.36
N THR A 511 20.80 2.65 -0.24
CA THR A 511 21.61 3.80 -0.66
C THR A 511 21.25 4.14 -2.10
N PHE A 512 20.99 5.41 -2.41
CA PHE A 512 20.67 5.87 -3.76
C PHE A 512 21.94 5.91 -4.63
N PRO A 513 22.16 4.96 -5.56
CA PRO A 513 23.40 4.90 -6.34
C PRO A 513 23.40 5.85 -7.56
N GLY A 514 22.22 6.27 -8.03
CA GLY A 514 22.03 7.16 -9.17
C GLY A 514 21.82 8.62 -8.75
N ASP A 515 21.62 9.50 -9.73
CA ASP A 515 21.25 10.89 -9.48
C ASP A 515 19.86 10.95 -8.82
N VAL A 516 19.66 11.89 -7.89
CA VAL A 516 18.34 12.15 -7.27
C VAL A 516 17.95 13.62 -7.48
N VAL A 517 16.68 13.84 -7.79
CA VAL A 517 16.13 15.18 -8.02
C VAL A 517 14.92 15.39 -7.11
N PHE A 518 14.91 16.50 -6.40
CA PHE A 518 13.74 16.98 -5.67
C PHE A 518 13.15 18.13 -6.48
N ASN A 519 12.02 17.88 -7.14
CA ASN A 519 11.32 18.84 -8.00
C ASN A 519 9.85 18.93 -7.58
N GLN A 520 9.64 19.13 -6.29
CA GLN A 520 8.32 19.25 -5.66
C GLN A 520 7.75 20.67 -5.82
N GLY A 521 6.45 20.84 -5.64
CA GLY A 521 5.80 22.15 -5.63
C GLY A 521 6.32 23.05 -4.50
N ALA A 522 6.21 24.36 -4.66
CA ALA A 522 6.84 25.33 -3.76
C ALA A 522 6.39 25.21 -2.28
N THR A 523 5.19 24.69 -2.03
CA THR A 523 4.65 24.47 -0.68
C THR A 523 4.81 23.01 -0.19
N ALA A 524 5.37 22.13 -1.02
CA ALA A 524 5.57 20.73 -0.65
C ALA A 524 6.85 20.57 0.19
N THR A 525 6.79 19.66 1.15
CA THR A 525 7.91 19.28 2.02
C THR A 525 8.20 17.80 1.91
N TYR A 526 9.47 17.42 1.75
CA TYR A 526 9.94 16.05 1.95
C TYR A 526 10.79 16.00 3.21
N ASN A 527 10.32 15.22 4.18
CA ASN A 527 11.00 14.93 5.44
C ASN A 527 11.71 13.58 5.36
N MET A 528 12.97 13.55 5.77
CA MET A 528 13.65 12.30 6.05
C MET A 528 13.07 11.67 7.32
N ASN A 529 12.62 10.43 7.23
CA ASN A 529 12.16 9.68 8.40
C ASN A 529 13.21 8.69 8.93
N GLU A 530 14.24 8.44 8.13
CA GLU A 530 15.39 7.59 8.48
C GLU A 530 16.66 8.19 7.88
N ASN A 531 17.81 7.68 8.32
CA ASN A 531 19.10 8.03 7.74
C ASN A 531 19.15 7.68 6.24
N ALA A 532 19.82 8.50 5.45
CA ALA A 532 19.94 8.28 4.01
C ALA A 532 21.34 8.57 3.47
N SER A 533 21.68 7.88 2.37
CA SER A 533 22.93 8.04 1.66
C SER A 533 22.67 8.17 0.16
N PHE A 534 23.23 9.22 -0.44
CA PHE A 534 23.19 9.51 -1.87
C PHE A 534 24.60 9.43 -2.44
N SER A 535 24.83 8.45 -3.31
CA SER A 535 26.17 8.19 -3.87
C SER A 535 26.55 9.16 -4.99
N ARG A 536 25.58 9.82 -5.61
CA ARG A 536 25.75 10.74 -6.72
C ARG A 536 25.08 12.08 -6.44
N ARG A 537 25.12 12.95 -7.45
CA ARG A 537 24.58 14.30 -7.39
C ARG A 537 23.10 14.32 -6.98
N VAL A 538 22.79 15.20 -6.04
CA VAL A 538 21.43 15.56 -5.65
C VAL A 538 21.13 16.99 -6.03
N ARG A 539 19.98 17.22 -6.67
CA ARG A 539 19.51 18.53 -7.09
C ARG A 539 18.19 18.85 -6.39
N LEU A 540 18.15 19.93 -5.61
CA LEU A 540 16.92 20.49 -5.07
C LEU A 540 16.46 21.62 -5.98
N GLN A 541 15.36 21.42 -6.70
CA GLN A 541 14.86 22.34 -7.72
C GLN A 541 13.73 23.25 -7.23
N SER A 542 12.96 22.80 -6.23
CA SER A 542 11.88 23.59 -5.62
C SER A 542 11.46 22.95 -4.29
N GLY A 543 10.73 23.69 -3.45
CA GLY A 543 10.13 23.22 -2.19
C GLY A 543 11.14 22.98 -1.06
N LEU A 544 10.66 22.38 0.04
CA LEU A 544 11.46 22.14 1.25
C LEU A 544 11.94 20.68 1.34
N PHE A 545 13.25 20.48 1.41
CA PHE A 545 13.88 19.22 1.81
C PHE A 545 14.39 19.33 3.25
N SER A 546 13.80 18.56 4.18
CA SER A 546 14.18 18.59 5.59
C SER A 546 14.85 17.29 6.02
N LEU A 547 15.99 17.41 6.69
CA LEU A 547 16.70 16.27 7.28
C LEU A 547 15.95 15.71 8.51
N ASN A 548 15.04 16.47 9.12
CA ASN A 548 14.16 16.04 10.21
C ASN A 548 14.86 15.18 11.28
N LYS A 549 15.96 15.70 11.84
CA LYS A 549 16.80 15.07 12.89
C LYS A 549 17.58 13.82 12.45
N GLN A 550 17.58 13.48 11.16
CA GLN A 550 18.29 12.33 10.60
C GLN A 550 19.71 12.71 10.15
N GLN A 551 20.54 11.69 9.97
CA GLN A 551 21.81 11.80 9.27
C GLN A 551 21.60 11.58 7.76
N VAL A 552 22.00 12.54 6.93
CA VAL A 552 21.96 12.43 5.47
C VAL A 552 23.35 12.63 4.90
N THR A 553 23.79 11.67 4.07
CA THR A 553 25.12 11.66 3.47
C THR A 553 25.04 11.89 1.97
N PHE A 554 25.78 12.87 1.46
CA PHE A 554 25.99 13.11 0.03
C PHE A 554 27.45 12.83 -0.33
N SER A 555 27.68 11.74 -1.06
CA SER A 555 29.02 11.30 -1.47
C SER A 555 29.56 12.07 -2.68
N ASP A 556 28.70 12.78 -3.40
CA ASP A 556 29.06 13.71 -4.47
C ASP A 556 28.51 15.11 -4.13
N SER A 557 27.77 15.75 -5.04
CA SER A 557 27.42 17.17 -4.93
C SER A 557 25.95 17.36 -4.56
N LEU A 558 25.68 18.21 -3.57
CA LEU A 558 24.35 18.75 -3.28
C LEU A 558 24.22 20.15 -3.90
N ILE A 559 23.22 20.35 -4.76
CA ILE A 559 22.96 21.63 -5.42
C ILE A 559 21.53 22.10 -5.11
N ILE A 560 21.41 23.33 -4.63
CA ILE A 560 20.14 23.95 -4.24
C ILE A 560 19.83 25.09 -5.21
N TYR A 561 18.78 24.93 -6.01
CA TYR A 561 18.37 25.88 -7.05
C TYR A 561 17.28 26.84 -6.57
N ASN A 562 16.94 27.79 -7.46
CA ASN A 562 15.90 28.79 -7.24
C ASN A 562 14.57 28.18 -6.74
N GLY A 563 14.06 28.66 -5.61
CA GLY A 563 12.80 28.22 -5.03
C GLY A 563 12.89 26.93 -4.20
N ALA A 564 14.09 26.35 -4.06
CA ALA A 564 14.35 25.21 -3.18
C ALA A 564 14.97 25.65 -1.85
N LYS A 565 14.60 24.95 -0.78
CA LYS A 565 15.18 25.11 0.56
C LYS A 565 15.64 23.76 1.12
N ALA A 566 16.89 23.69 1.56
CA ALA A 566 17.36 22.58 2.40
C ALA A 566 17.37 23.00 3.87
N LEU A 567 16.83 22.16 4.76
CA LEU A 567 16.79 22.39 6.21
C LEU A 567 17.53 21.29 6.97
N VAL A 568 18.65 21.65 7.57
CA VAL A 568 19.37 20.86 8.59
C VAL A 568 18.92 21.41 9.95
N ASN A 569 17.94 20.73 10.56
CA ASN A 569 17.36 21.13 11.84
C ASN A 569 18.17 20.57 13.03
N GLN A 570 17.76 20.91 14.25
CA GLN A 570 18.38 20.42 15.50
C GLN A 570 18.62 18.89 15.49
N SER A 571 19.80 18.45 15.96
CA SER A 571 20.25 17.05 15.97
C SER A 571 20.43 16.39 14.58
N ALA A 572 20.10 17.06 13.47
CA ALA A 572 20.37 16.53 12.15
C ALA A 572 21.86 16.63 11.80
N VAL A 573 22.34 15.67 11.02
CA VAL A 573 23.74 15.61 10.58
C VAL A 573 23.79 15.55 9.06
N LEU A 574 24.27 16.62 8.44
CA LEU A 574 24.56 16.67 7.02
C LEU A 574 26.03 16.26 6.78
N LYS A 575 26.24 15.14 6.09
CA LYS A 575 27.58 14.66 5.70
C LYS A 575 27.83 14.92 4.22
N LEU A 576 28.97 15.54 3.91
CA LEU A 576 29.37 15.89 2.54
C LEU A 576 30.74 15.30 2.22
N ASN A 577 30.93 14.80 1.00
CA ASN A 577 32.25 14.30 0.55
C ASN A 577 32.88 15.15 -0.56
N ASN A 578 32.09 15.89 -1.34
CA ASN A 578 32.56 16.68 -2.47
C ASN A 578 32.16 18.15 -2.36
N SER A 579 30.88 18.48 -2.63
CA SER A 579 30.45 19.88 -2.66
C SER A 579 29.00 20.10 -2.22
N LEU A 580 28.77 21.29 -1.65
CA LEU A 580 27.46 21.90 -1.48
C LEU A 580 27.46 23.25 -2.16
N THR A 581 26.52 23.46 -3.09
CA THR A 581 26.34 24.74 -3.78
C THR A 581 24.91 25.25 -3.61
N VAL A 582 24.78 26.49 -3.16
CA VAL A 582 23.52 27.25 -3.15
C VAL A 582 23.54 28.22 -4.33
N GLU A 583 22.70 27.97 -5.33
CA GLU A 583 22.57 28.80 -6.53
C GLU A 583 21.68 30.03 -6.26
N ASN A 584 21.60 30.94 -7.23
CA ASN A 584 20.72 32.10 -7.18
C ASN A 584 19.26 31.70 -6.89
N GLY A 585 18.67 32.28 -5.84
CA GLY A 585 17.32 32.00 -5.37
C GLY A 585 17.16 30.71 -4.55
N GLY A 586 18.22 29.92 -4.38
CA GLY A 586 18.22 28.75 -3.50
C GLY A 586 18.51 29.14 -2.05
N GLU A 587 18.03 28.32 -1.10
CA GLU A 587 18.21 28.57 0.34
C GLU A 587 18.71 27.33 1.08
N ILE A 588 19.68 27.52 1.98
CA ILE A 588 20.04 26.51 2.98
C ILE A 588 19.89 27.06 4.39
N ALA A 589 19.29 26.29 5.28
CA ALA A 589 19.16 26.59 6.70
C ALA A 589 19.81 25.50 7.55
N ILE A 590 20.87 25.86 8.26
CA ILE A 590 21.58 25.03 9.25
C ILE A 590 21.27 25.59 10.63
N VAL A 591 20.11 25.21 11.17
CA VAL A 591 19.54 25.85 12.36
C VAL A 591 19.23 24.80 13.42
N GLY A 592 20.07 24.76 14.45
CA GLY A 592 19.86 23.96 15.65
C GLY A 592 19.14 24.74 16.75
N VAL A 593 19.30 24.27 17.99
CA VAL A 593 18.97 24.99 19.22
C VAL A 593 20.14 24.90 20.19
N SER A 594 20.19 25.77 21.21
CA SER A 594 21.34 25.91 22.13
C SER A 594 21.90 24.59 22.67
N ASP A 595 21.05 23.61 22.89
CA ASP A 595 21.42 22.32 23.50
C ASP A 595 21.62 21.19 22.47
N THR A 596 21.13 21.37 21.23
CA THR A 596 21.24 20.37 20.17
C THR A 596 21.50 21.05 18.84
N VAL A 597 22.76 21.09 18.46
CA VAL A 597 23.22 21.77 17.25
C VAL A 597 22.78 21.05 15.97
N ALA A 598 22.75 21.79 14.86
CA ALA A 598 22.71 21.24 13.51
C ALA A 598 24.16 21.03 13.04
N THR A 599 24.51 19.82 12.61
CA THR A 599 25.91 19.47 12.27
C THR A 599 26.10 19.34 10.77
N VAL A 600 27.16 19.95 10.24
CA VAL A 600 27.67 19.71 8.89
C VAL A 600 29.12 19.26 8.98
N THR A 601 29.43 18.12 8.38
CA THR A 601 30.73 17.46 8.51
C THR A 601 31.09 16.63 7.27
N GLN A 602 32.31 16.11 7.22
CA GLN A 602 32.74 15.24 6.12
C GLN A 602 32.10 13.85 6.20
N ALA A 603 31.79 13.26 5.05
CA ALA A 603 31.27 11.89 4.95
C ALA A 603 32.37 10.82 5.04
N ALA A 604 33.55 11.13 4.49
CA ALA A 604 34.74 10.28 4.50
C ALA A 604 35.95 11.13 4.91
N SER A 605 37.18 10.76 4.53
CA SER A 605 38.40 11.50 4.90
C SER A 605 38.67 12.76 4.07
N THR A 606 37.79 13.10 3.13
CA THR A 606 37.98 14.21 2.20
C THR A 606 37.18 15.42 2.66
N ALA A 607 37.87 16.56 2.77
CA ALA A 607 37.26 17.82 3.12
C ALA A 607 36.28 18.30 2.01
N TYR A 608 35.11 18.80 2.40
CA TYR A 608 34.08 19.23 1.45
C TYR A 608 34.17 20.73 1.13
N SER A 609 33.70 21.10 -0.05
CA SER A 609 33.47 22.51 -0.42
C SER A 609 32.06 22.96 -0.07
N PHE A 610 31.90 24.19 0.42
CA PHE A 610 30.61 24.82 0.66
C PHE A 610 30.61 26.21 0.02
N LYS A 611 29.75 26.43 -0.97
CA LYS A 611 29.63 27.71 -1.67
C LYS A 611 28.19 28.23 -1.72
N VAL A 612 28.01 29.49 -1.35
CA VAL A 612 26.78 30.26 -1.57
C VAL A 612 27.05 31.29 -2.66
N LYS A 613 26.43 31.11 -3.82
CA LYS A 613 26.62 32.00 -4.98
C LYS A 613 25.82 33.29 -4.84
N SER A 614 26.10 34.25 -5.71
CA SER A 614 25.32 35.49 -5.84
C SER A 614 23.82 35.18 -5.97
N GLY A 615 23.01 35.80 -5.12
CA GLY A 615 21.57 35.60 -5.01
C GLY A 615 21.12 34.35 -4.24
N GLY A 616 22.02 33.46 -3.82
CA GLY A 616 21.71 32.35 -2.92
C GLY A 616 21.65 32.78 -1.46
N LYS A 617 20.85 32.11 -0.61
CA LYS A 617 20.64 32.45 0.80
C LYS A 617 21.14 31.36 1.75
N ILE A 618 21.79 31.76 2.84
CA ILE A 618 22.15 30.89 3.97
C ILE A 618 21.56 31.39 5.28
N GLN A 619 21.13 30.44 6.11
CA GLN A 619 20.78 30.65 7.52
C GLN A 619 21.65 29.71 8.37
N ALA A 620 22.31 30.22 9.40
CA ALA A 620 23.12 29.41 10.31
C ALA A 620 22.98 29.92 11.74
N ARG A 621 22.53 29.05 12.67
CA ARG A 621 22.53 29.34 14.12
C ARG A 621 22.52 28.03 14.91
N TYR A 622 23.20 27.98 16.06
CA TYR A 622 23.33 26.74 16.84
C TYR A 622 23.83 25.59 15.97
N TYR A 623 24.97 25.80 15.33
CA TYR A 623 25.53 24.89 14.33
C TYR A 623 26.93 24.41 14.71
N GLN A 624 27.35 23.33 14.06
CA GLN A 624 28.75 22.92 14.00
C GLN A 624 29.15 22.64 12.55
N PHE A 625 30.18 23.35 12.07
CA PHE A 625 30.86 23.05 10.82
C PHE A 625 32.24 22.44 11.09
N SER A 626 32.59 21.39 10.35
CA SER A 626 33.87 20.71 10.52
C SER A 626 34.39 20.06 9.25
N PHE A 627 35.72 19.91 9.11
CA PHE A 627 36.34 19.24 7.96
C PHE A 627 35.98 19.86 6.60
N MET A 628 35.92 21.19 6.56
CA MET A 628 35.76 21.94 5.31
C MET A 628 37.10 22.06 4.59
N ASN A 629 37.05 22.24 3.28
CA ASN A 629 38.22 22.47 2.45
C ASN A 629 38.90 23.81 2.79
N ILE A 630 39.99 24.12 2.07
CA ILE A 630 40.81 25.31 2.33
C ILE A 630 40.05 26.65 2.27
N ASN A 631 38.91 26.72 1.58
CA ASN A 631 38.13 27.95 1.43
C ASN A 631 37.00 28.09 2.49
N GLY A 632 36.76 27.04 3.28
CA GLY A 632 35.66 27.00 4.23
C GLY A 632 34.29 27.16 3.57
N ILE A 633 33.42 27.92 4.22
CA ILE A 633 32.18 28.41 3.62
C ILE A 633 32.49 29.67 2.82
N THR A 634 32.28 29.61 1.50
CA THR A 634 32.49 30.77 0.61
C THR A 634 31.18 31.46 0.31
N LEU A 635 31.08 32.75 0.63
CA LEU A 635 29.97 33.63 0.30
C LEU A 635 30.39 34.57 -0.85
N ASP A 636 29.86 34.34 -2.05
CA ASP A 636 30.13 35.20 -3.21
C ASP A 636 29.49 36.59 -3.03
N LEU A 637 30.02 37.60 -3.75
CA LEU A 637 29.40 38.93 -3.84
C LEU A 637 27.92 38.82 -4.27
N GLY A 638 27.02 39.40 -3.47
CA GLY A 638 25.57 39.35 -3.68
C GLY A 638 24.87 38.08 -3.16
N SER A 639 25.57 37.15 -2.51
CA SER A 639 24.93 36.11 -1.68
C SER A 639 24.19 36.75 -0.50
N GLN A 640 23.30 36.02 0.17
CA GLN A 640 22.47 36.51 1.28
C GLN A 640 22.68 35.68 2.54
N VAL A 641 22.78 36.37 3.67
CA VAL A 641 22.77 35.76 5.01
C VAL A 641 21.50 36.21 5.71
N ASP A 642 20.85 35.29 6.42
CA ASP A 642 19.65 35.61 7.20
C ASP A 642 19.97 36.57 8.36
N ALA A 643 19.06 37.50 8.64
CA ALA A 643 19.28 38.55 9.64
C ALA A 643 19.17 38.06 11.10
N VAL A 644 18.57 36.88 11.34
CA VAL A 644 18.41 36.30 12.69
C VAL A 644 19.29 35.07 12.87
N ASN A 645 19.44 34.29 11.80
CA ASN A 645 20.29 33.11 11.75
C ASN A 645 21.55 33.45 10.96
N ASP A 646 22.36 34.33 11.54
CA ASP A 646 23.41 35.13 10.91
C ASP A 646 24.83 34.60 11.15
N PHE A 647 24.96 33.30 11.40
CA PHE A 647 26.14 32.63 11.94
C PHE A 647 26.41 32.81 13.44
N SER A 648 25.53 33.49 14.19
CA SER A 648 25.66 33.52 15.65
C SER A 648 25.49 32.14 16.30
N ASP A 649 26.02 31.99 17.52
CA ASP A 649 25.89 30.81 18.36
C ASP A 649 26.38 29.52 17.68
N GLY A 650 27.62 29.50 17.19
CA GLY A 650 28.12 28.42 16.34
C GLY A 650 29.57 28.02 16.59
N ILE A 651 29.93 26.83 16.10
CA ILE A 651 31.27 26.26 16.22
C ILE A 651 31.84 25.94 14.83
N PHE A 652 33.05 26.44 14.58
CA PHE A 652 33.91 26.01 13.50
C PHE A 652 35.07 25.19 14.07
N SER A 653 35.33 24.01 13.51
CA SER A 653 36.38 23.11 14.00
C SER A 653 37.01 22.30 12.89
N ASN A 654 38.19 21.70 13.13
CA ASN A 654 38.81 20.74 12.21
C ASN A 654 38.91 21.26 10.76
N GLY A 655 39.27 22.53 10.57
CA GLY A 655 39.52 23.09 9.25
C GLY A 655 40.74 22.43 8.57
N THR A 656 40.79 22.50 7.24
CA THR A 656 42.00 22.09 6.50
C THR A 656 43.16 23.00 6.88
N SER A 657 44.38 22.45 7.04
CA SER A 657 45.58 23.24 7.33
C SER A 657 45.75 24.37 6.30
N SER A 658 46.09 25.58 6.76
CA SER A 658 46.19 26.79 5.93
C SER A 658 44.90 27.23 5.25
N GLY A 659 43.76 26.70 5.70
CA GLY A 659 42.44 27.10 5.23
C GLY A 659 41.83 28.26 6.01
N THR A 660 40.66 28.66 5.53
CA THR A 660 39.75 29.63 6.13
C THR A 660 38.47 28.93 6.57
N TYR A 661 37.83 29.36 7.67
CA TYR A 661 36.50 28.83 8.03
C TYR A 661 35.37 29.53 7.27
N LEU A 662 35.41 30.86 7.18
CA LEU A 662 34.39 31.67 6.51
C LEU A 662 35.04 32.71 5.59
N THR A 663 34.74 32.63 4.29
CA THR A 663 35.28 33.53 3.27
C THR A 663 34.17 34.45 2.75
N TYR A 664 34.30 35.75 3.00
CA TYR A 664 33.44 36.79 2.44
C TYR A 664 34.12 37.41 1.21
N LEU A 665 33.59 37.13 0.01
CA LEU A 665 34.02 37.78 -1.22
C LEU A 665 33.20 39.04 -1.54
N GLY A 666 32.29 39.42 -0.65
CA GLY A 666 31.53 40.66 -0.71
C GLY A 666 30.32 40.67 0.22
N THR A 667 29.70 41.83 0.42
CA THR A 667 28.47 41.91 1.21
C THR A 667 27.21 41.51 0.43
N PRO A 668 26.20 40.96 1.13
CA PRO A 668 24.84 40.90 0.66
C PRO A 668 24.23 42.29 0.46
N GLY A 669 23.73 42.60 -0.75
CA GLY A 669 22.70 43.62 -0.91
C GLY A 669 22.91 44.58 -2.09
N ALA A 670 21.96 44.53 -3.03
CA ALA A 670 21.73 45.60 -3.99
C ALA A 670 21.57 46.96 -3.27
N ALA A 671 21.94 48.03 -3.96
CA ALA A 671 21.77 49.41 -3.49
C ALA A 671 20.37 49.63 -2.89
N GLY A 672 20.30 49.91 -1.57
CA GLY A 672 19.08 50.36 -0.89
C GLY A 672 18.47 49.44 0.17
N VAL A 673 19.06 48.28 0.49
CA VAL A 673 18.61 47.46 1.64
C VAL A 673 19.71 47.42 2.71
N VAL A 674 19.53 48.22 3.76
CA VAL A 674 20.29 48.11 5.00
C VAL A 674 19.74 46.94 5.79
N ASN A 675 20.44 45.80 5.79
CA ASN A 675 20.35 44.79 6.84
C ASN A 675 21.73 44.14 6.94
N HIS A 676 22.64 44.96 7.47
CA HIS A 676 23.98 44.56 7.83
C HIS A 676 23.88 43.48 8.92
N ILE A 677 24.67 42.43 8.79
CA ILE A 677 25.09 41.63 9.94
C ILE A 677 25.94 42.59 10.78
N ASP A 678 25.32 43.36 11.67
CA ASP A 678 26.06 44.30 12.51
C ASP A 678 26.84 43.55 13.58
N THR A 679 26.46 42.32 13.93
CA THR A 679 27.13 41.54 14.98
C THR A 679 26.84 40.04 14.87
N ILE A 680 27.86 39.24 14.55
CA ILE A 680 27.86 37.78 14.74
C ILE A 680 28.33 37.50 16.17
N SER A 681 27.48 36.88 16.98
CA SER A 681 27.77 36.67 18.41
C SER A 681 28.10 35.21 18.76
N ASN A 682 28.91 35.00 19.79
CA ASN A 682 29.13 33.71 20.44
C ASN A 682 29.66 32.61 19.49
N VAL A 683 30.56 32.97 18.57
CA VAL A 683 31.17 32.02 17.63
C VAL A 683 32.51 31.52 18.14
N THR A 684 32.74 30.22 18.05
CA THR A 684 33.99 29.58 18.43
C THR A 684 34.75 29.05 17.20
N PHE A 685 36.03 29.42 17.08
CA PHE A 685 36.94 28.97 16.02
C PHE A 685 38.04 28.05 16.57
N ASN A 686 37.80 26.74 16.56
CA ASN A 686 38.70 25.70 17.09
C ASN A 686 39.62 25.15 15.98
N LEU A 687 40.65 25.89 15.58
CA LEU A 687 41.69 25.41 14.67
C LEU A 687 42.89 24.85 15.46
N ILE A 688 43.57 23.84 14.90
CA ILE A 688 44.78 23.25 15.51
C ILE A 688 46.04 23.36 14.63
N SER A 689 45.96 23.87 13.39
CA SER A 689 47.16 24.20 12.58
C SER A 689 46.94 25.40 11.64
N PHE A 690 47.95 26.28 11.57
CA PHE A 690 48.00 27.62 10.97
C PHE A 690 47.12 27.83 9.73
N GLY A 691 46.04 28.61 9.89
CA GLY A 691 45.07 29.07 8.89
C GLY A 691 44.39 30.36 9.37
N THR A 692 43.23 30.71 8.81
CA THR A 692 42.49 31.95 9.15
C THR A 692 41.07 31.64 9.62
N ASN A 693 40.50 32.46 10.50
CA ASN A 693 39.10 32.31 10.90
C ASN A 693 38.16 32.81 9.80
N VAL A 694 38.32 34.06 9.40
CA VAL A 694 37.49 34.81 8.50
C VAL A 694 38.43 35.47 7.51
N SER A 695 38.11 35.36 6.22
CA SER A 695 38.83 36.03 5.15
C SER A 695 37.91 37.05 4.49
N ARG A 696 38.36 38.30 4.38
CA ARG A 696 37.65 39.41 3.77
C ARG A 696 38.66 40.34 3.10
N THR A 697 39.10 39.98 1.89
CA THR A 697 40.22 40.66 1.21
C THR A 697 39.80 41.57 0.04
N ASP A 698 38.52 41.64 -0.29
CA ASP A 698 38.04 42.48 -1.39
C ASP A 698 38.11 43.97 -1.00
N ALA A 699 38.97 44.73 -1.69
CA ALA A 699 39.20 46.15 -1.45
C ALA A 699 38.02 47.06 -1.85
N SER A 700 37.00 46.53 -2.54
CA SER A 700 35.79 47.29 -2.88
C SER A 700 34.77 47.38 -1.74
N LEU A 701 34.95 46.60 -0.67
CA LEU A 701 34.05 46.58 0.48
C LEU A 701 34.31 47.75 1.42
N THR A 702 33.25 48.33 1.96
CA THR A 702 33.30 49.50 2.86
C THR A 702 32.61 49.28 4.20
N ASP A 703 31.90 48.17 4.31
CA ASP A 703 31.02 47.82 5.41
C ASP A 703 31.74 46.85 6.39
N THR A 704 31.37 46.87 7.68
CA THR A 704 32.14 46.17 8.73
C THR A 704 31.38 44.99 9.33
N LEU A 705 32.05 43.85 9.49
CA LEU A 705 31.51 42.66 10.14
C LEU A 705 32.05 42.54 11.57
N LEU A 706 31.20 42.72 12.59
CA LEU A 706 31.62 42.56 13.98
C LEU A 706 31.40 41.11 14.45
N PHE A 707 32.44 40.48 14.98
CA PHE A 707 32.35 39.27 15.80
C PHE A 707 32.40 39.65 17.28
N TYR A 708 31.30 39.42 17.99
CA TYR A 708 31.15 39.72 19.41
C TYR A 708 31.18 38.44 20.26
N ASN A 709 31.90 38.46 21.38
CA ASN A 709 32.04 37.31 22.28
C ASN A 709 32.53 36.04 21.55
N TYR A 710 33.53 36.20 20.70
CA TYR A 710 34.18 35.11 20.00
C TYR A 710 35.05 34.25 20.94
N GLY A 711 35.41 33.05 20.49
CA GLY A 711 36.33 32.16 21.22
C GLY A 711 37.07 31.18 20.33
N GLY A 712 37.79 30.25 20.96
CA GLY A 712 38.61 29.24 20.28
C GLY A 712 40.03 29.72 19.96
N ALA A 713 40.95 28.78 19.77
CA ALA A 713 42.38 29.06 19.60
C ALA A 713 42.72 29.93 18.38
N SER A 714 41.82 30.00 17.39
CA SER A 714 41.97 30.88 16.22
C SER A 714 40.90 31.97 16.16
N GLY A 715 40.27 32.32 17.28
CA GLY A 715 39.39 33.49 17.34
C GLY A 715 40.16 34.81 17.37
N GLY A 716 39.55 35.88 16.86
CA GLY A 716 40.08 37.24 16.99
C GLY A 716 40.93 37.73 15.82
N GLU A 717 41.26 39.03 15.89
CA GLU A 717 41.97 39.82 14.88
C GLU A 717 43.27 39.17 14.38
N ASN A 718 44.09 38.64 15.28
CA ASN A 718 45.40 38.05 14.91
C ASN A 718 45.28 36.82 13.99
N ASN A 719 44.08 36.28 13.82
CA ASN A 719 43.80 35.06 13.08
C ASN A 719 42.89 35.30 11.87
N ASP A 720 42.50 36.54 11.57
CA ASP A 720 41.75 36.83 10.34
C ASP A 720 42.69 37.11 9.16
N ASN A 721 42.09 37.22 7.98
CA ASN A 721 42.76 37.71 6.78
C ASN A 721 41.92 38.84 6.19
N ASP A 722 42.15 40.03 6.70
CA ASP A 722 41.40 41.23 6.36
C ASP A 722 42.34 42.42 6.11
N VAL A 723 42.61 42.67 4.84
CA VAL A 723 43.56 43.70 4.41
C VAL A 723 43.05 45.12 4.69
N ASN A 724 41.73 45.30 4.91
CA ASN A 724 41.10 46.60 5.03
C ASN A 724 40.51 46.88 6.43
N ASN A 725 40.70 45.98 7.40
CA ASN A 725 40.20 46.11 8.77
C ASN A 725 38.67 46.33 8.83
N LEU A 726 37.95 45.55 8.03
CA LEU A 726 36.49 45.46 7.95
C LEU A 726 35.91 44.35 8.85
N VAL A 727 36.68 43.35 9.26
CA VAL A 727 36.32 42.32 10.24
C VAL A 727 36.77 42.83 11.60
N ARG A 728 35.81 43.08 12.48
CA ARG A 728 36.06 43.66 13.79
C ARG A 728 35.79 42.63 14.86
N TRP A 729 36.59 42.65 15.91
CA TRP A 729 36.48 41.69 17.01
C TRP A 729 36.23 42.44 18.32
N ALA A 730 35.21 42.03 19.06
CA ALA A 730 34.87 42.62 20.36
C ALA A 730 34.43 41.54 21.36
N THR A 731 34.56 41.85 22.65
CA THR A 731 34.10 40.99 23.74
C THR A 731 33.65 41.83 24.93
N ASP A 732 32.68 41.33 25.68
CA ASP A 732 32.32 41.84 27.02
C ASP A 732 33.27 41.40 28.13
N ALA A 733 34.30 40.62 27.82
CA ALA A 733 35.21 40.09 28.82
C ALA A 733 36.08 41.18 29.46
N LYS A 734 36.29 41.06 30.77
CA LYS A 734 37.35 41.77 31.47
C LYS A 734 38.69 41.13 31.18
N ILE A 735 39.59 41.91 30.60
CA ILE A 735 40.91 41.48 30.18
C ILE A 735 41.93 41.93 31.23
N TRP A 736 42.76 40.99 31.70
CA TRP A 736 43.86 41.31 32.62
C TRP A 736 44.96 42.13 31.90
N LEU A 737 45.38 43.22 32.52
CA LEU A 737 46.34 44.17 31.95
C LEU A 737 47.81 43.77 32.20
N THR A 738 48.69 44.25 31.33
CA THR A 738 50.14 43.99 31.36
C THR A 738 50.90 44.79 32.45
N SER A 739 50.23 45.73 33.12
CA SER A 739 50.80 46.66 34.11
C SER A 739 49.90 46.74 35.34
N GLY A 740 50.47 46.94 36.52
CA GLY A 740 49.72 47.00 37.77
C GLY A 740 50.32 46.10 38.85
N THR A 741 49.50 45.68 39.82
CA THR A 741 49.90 44.69 40.84
C THR A 741 49.59 43.27 40.34
N GLN A 742 50.04 42.23 41.04
CA GLN A 742 49.63 40.85 40.75
C GLN A 742 48.28 40.49 41.37
N ASP A 743 47.73 41.29 42.28
CA ASP A 743 46.53 40.92 43.03
C ASP A 743 45.26 40.97 42.16
N TRP A 744 44.58 39.83 41.99
CA TRP A 744 43.34 39.70 41.22
C TRP A 744 42.30 40.77 41.61
N HIS A 745 42.28 41.13 42.88
CA HIS A 745 41.30 42.03 43.51
C HIS A 745 41.59 43.53 43.32
N THR A 746 42.58 43.92 42.51
CA THR A 746 42.84 45.33 42.20
C THR A 746 42.08 45.77 40.95
N ASP A 747 41.13 46.71 41.08
CA ASP A 747 40.27 47.21 40.00
C ASP A 747 41.03 47.68 38.76
N ALA A 748 42.18 48.33 38.96
CA ALA A 748 43.00 48.91 37.89
C ALA A 748 43.77 47.87 37.06
N ASN A 749 43.79 46.59 37.46
CA ASN A 749 44.43 45.51 36.72
C ASN A 749 43.54 44.95 35.59
N TRP A 750 42.30 45.44 35.46
CA TRP A 750 41.31 44.95 34.51
C TRP A 750 40.94 46.00 33.47
N ASN A 751 40.65 45.56 32.24
CA ASN A 751 40.07 46.39 31.19
C ASN A 751 38.77 45.75 30.66
N PRO A 752 37.61 46.43 30.72
CA PRO A 752 37.41 47.73 31.38
C PRO A 752 37.66 47.66 32.90
N PRO A 753 38.02 48.78 33.57
CA PRO A 753 38.34 48.80 35.00
C PRO A 753 37.27 48.14 35.90
N GLY A 754 37.73 47.51 36.98
CA GLY A 754 36.92 46.88 38.02
C GLY A 754 37.14 45.37 38.13
N VAL A 755 37.16 44.81 39.34
CA VAL A 755 37.33 43.37 39.58
C VAL A 755 36.19 42.55 38.96
N PRO A 756 36.48 41.45 38.21
CA PRO A 756 35.46 40.59 37.63
C PRO A 756 34.63 39.85 38.68
N GLY A 757 33.32 39.85 38.49
CA GLY A 757 32.33 39.12 39.28
C GLY A 757 31.71 37.91 38.56
N PRO A 758 30.77 37.20 39.21
CA PRO A 758 30.22 35.92 38.76
C PRO A 758 29.43 35.96 37.43
N THR A 759 29.13 37.16 36.92
CA THR A 759 28.41 37.39 35.65
C THR A 759 29.32 37.87 34.53
N GLU A 760 30.60 38.10 34.80
CA GLU A 760 31.54 38.69 33.87
C GLU A 760 32.50 37.63 33.31
N ASN A 761 32.72 37.69 32.00
CA ASN A 761 33.70 36.86 31.30
C ASN A 761 35.11 37.43 31.58
N VAL A 762 36.11 36.55 31.68
CA VAL A 762 37.48 36.94 32.02
C VAL A 762 38.47 36.35 31.02
N ILE A 763 39.41 37.17 30.56
CA ILE A 763 40.53 36.76 29.70
C ILE A 763 41.84 37.13 30.39
N ILE A 764 42.73 36.14 30.55
CA ILE A 764 44.08 36.31 31.09
C ILE A 764 45.10 36.13 29.95
N PRO A 765 45.71 37.21 29.43
CA PRO A 765 46.72 37.12 28.38
C PRO A 765 48.10 36.69 28.90
N GLY A 766 48.95 36.25 27.99
CA GLY A 766 50.39 36.06 28.24
C GLY A 766 51.14 37.39 28.40
N THR A 767 50.98 38.03 29.55
CA THR A 767 51.65 39.28 29.93
C THR A 767 52.83 39.02 30.88
N GLY A 768 53.68 40.03 31.11
CA GLY A 768 54.73 39.97 32.14
C GLY A 768 54.22 40.09 33.58
N ASN A 769 52.97 40.52 33.79
CA ASN A 769 52.34 40.68 35.11
C ASN A 769 51.11 39.77 35.19
N GLN A 770 51.24 38.62 35.85
CA GLN A 770 50.21 37.57 35.88
C GLN A 770 49.39 37.60 37.18
N PRO A 771 48.08 37.31 37.14
CA PRO A 771 47.21 37.41 38.31
C PRO A 771 47.48 36.35 39.38
N LEU A 772 47.41 36.79 40.63
CA LEU A 772 47.44 36.02 41.85
C LEU A 772 46.10 36.18 42.59
N ILE A 773 45.37 35.08 42.74
CA ILE A 773 44.12 35.03 43.50
C ILE A 773 44.47 34.90 44.99
N SER A 774 44.37 36.01 45.72
CA SER A 774 44.72 36.11 47.14
C SER A 774 43.57 35.72 48.08
N SER A 775 42.33 35.73 47.58
CA SER A 775 41.11 35.28 48.28
C SER A 775 40.08 34.77 47.26
N SER A 776 39.08 33.99 47.69
CA SER A 776 38.17 33.28 46.78
C SER A 776 37.45 34.22 45.78
N VAL A 777 37.37 33.80 44.52
CA VAL A 777 36.75 34.58 43.42
C VAL A 777 35.69 33.76 42.68
N ALA A 778 34.73 34.47 42.08
CA ALA A 778 33.74 33.89 41.18
C ALA A 778 33.65 34.71 39.89
N VAL A 779 33.64 34.02 38.75
CA VAL A 779 33.54 34.61 37.39
C VAL A 779 32.50 33.86 36.56
N LYS A 780 32.02 34.46 35.47
CA LYS A 780 31.14 33.74 34.53
C LYS A 780 31.92 32.74 33.71
N LYS A 781 32.91 33.22 32.94
CA LYS A 781 33.77 32.42 32.06
C LYS A 781 35.22 32.79 32.32
N LEU A 782 36.15 31.83 32.27
CA LEU A 782 37.58 32.09 32.37
C LEU A 782 38.31 31.52 31.16
N THR A 783 38.98 32.39 30.41
CA THR A 783 39.92 32.02 29.35
C THR A 783 41.34 32.41 29.77
N ILE A 784 42.25 31.44 29.85
CA ILE A 784 43.68 31.68 30.04
C ILE A 784 44.36 31.45 28.70
N GLN A 785 44.86 32.53 28.10
CA GLN A 785 45.50 32.48 26.79
C GLN A 785 46.90 31.89 26.88
N ALA A 786 47.51 31.64 25.71
CA ALA A 786 48.90 31.21 25.64
C ALA A 786 49.83 32.10 26.49
N TYR A 787 50.64 31.46 27.33
CA TYR A 787 51.56 32.07 28.30
C TYR A 787 50.89 32.87 29.44
N GLY A 788 49.56 32.96 29.48
CA GLY A 788 48.80 33.47 30.63
C GLY A 788 48.94 32.50 31.81
N THR A 789 49.03 33.03 33.03
CA THR A 789 49.14 32.23 34.25
C THR A 789 48.21 32.76 35.32
N VAL A 790 47.38 31.90 35.91
CA VAL A 790 46.60 32.23 37.12
C VAL A 790 47.14 31.40 38.27
N ALA A 791 47.63 32.06 39.31
CA ALA A 791 48.14 31.42 40.53
C ALA A 791 47.25 31.74 41.75
N PHE A 792 47.38 30.95 42.81
CA PHE A 792 46.55 31.04 44.02
C PHE A 792 47.42 31.15 45.28
N LEU A 793 46.98 31.94 46.25
CA LEU A 793 47.44 31.79 47.64
C LEU A 793 46.63 30.69 48.34
N ALA A 794 47.15 30.19 49.47
CA ALA A 794 46.51 29.10 50.20
C ALA A 794 45.06 29.44 50.62
N ASN A 795 44.14 28.50 50.36
CA ASN A 795 42.70 28.59 50.64
C ASN A 795 41.90 29.58 49.75
N ALA A 796 42.42 29.96 48.59
CA ALA A 796 41.65 30.72 47.60
C ALA A 796 40.91 29.78 46.64
N ASN A 797 39.57 29.79 46.66
CA ASN A 797 38.75 29.00 45.73
C ASN A 797 38.43 29.80 44.45
N LEU A 798 38.24 29.10 43.34
CA LEU A 798 37.77 29.70 42.08
C LEU A 798 36.45 29.05 41.66
N THR A 799 35.42 29.86 41.49
CA THR A 799 34.14 29.43 40.92
C THR A 799 33.97 30.05 39.53
N ILE A 800 33.72 29.21 38.53
CA ILE A 800 33.45 29.60 37.14
C ILE A 800 32.03 29.12 36.85
N ASN A 801 31.09 30.04 36.63
CA ASN A 801 29.67 29.67 36.46
C ASN A 801 29.36 29.03 35.11
N ASP A 802 30.21 29.25 34.11
CA ASP A 802 30.13 28.73 32.76
C ASP A 802 31.48 28.10 32.39
N ASP A 803 32.06 28.41 31.22
CA ASP A 803 33.18 27.66 30.68
C ASP A 803 34.57 28.06 31.24
N LEU A 804 35.46 27.08 31.39
CA LEU A 804 36.92 27.24 31.57
C LEU A 804 37.63 26.80 30.29
N LEU A 805 38.45 27.69 29.72
CA LEU A 805 39.38 27.41 28.63
C LEU A 805 40.81 27.76 29.05
N ILE A 806 41.73 26.81 28.99
CA ILE A 806 43.17 27.04 29.12
C ILE A 806 43.79 26.75 27.76
N GLU A 807 44.26 27.76 27.05
CA GLU A 807 44.92 27.60 25.75
C GLU A 807 46.29 26.93 25.89
N ALA A 808 46.86 26.47 24.78
CA ALA A 808 48.19 25.86 24.77
C ALA A 808 49.23 26.82 25.38
N SER A 809 50.08 26.31 26.27
CA SER A 809 51.04 27.10 27.09
C SER A 809 50.41 28.06 28.11
N GLY A 810 49.09 28.16 28.23
CA GLY A 810 48.42 28.79 29.37
C GLY A 810 48.51 27.90 30.62
N VAL A 811 48.48 28.50 31.81
CA VAL A 811 48.68 27.79 33.08
C VAL A 811 47.64 28.21 34.11
N LEU A 812 46.93 27.24 34.69
CA LEU A 812 46.14 27.41 35.92
C LEU A 812 46.82 26.64 37.05
N ASN A 813 47.33 27.35 38.07
CA ASN A 813 48.19 26.79 39.10
C ASN A 813 47.59 26.86 40.51
N ALA A 814 46.68 25.94 40.84
CA ALA A 814 46.00 25.82 42.13
C ALA A 814 46.75 24.87 43.09
N THR A 815 47.99 25.23 43.45
CA THR A 815 48.92 24.32 44.17
C THR A 815 48.65 24.17 45.66
N SER A 816 47.72 24.91 46.27
CA SER A 816 47.43 24.76 47.69
C SER A 816 46.67 23.46 47.98
N THR A 817 46.90 22.90 49.18
CA THR A 817 46.37 21.60 49.57
C THR A 817 44.87 21.59 49.81
N SER A 818 44.17 22.73 49.79
CA SER A 818 42.74 22.82 50.11
C SER A 818 41.91 23.52 49.03
N ASP A 819 42.50 23.85 47.89
CA ASP A 819 41.84 24.64 46.85
C ASP A 819 40.69 23.85 46.19
N THR A 820 39.54 24.50 46.03
CA THR A 820 38.41 23.99 45.27
C THR A 820 38.20 24.83 44.02
N ILE A 821 38.23 24.19 42.86
CA ILE A 821 37.82 24.79 41.59
C ILE A 821 36.44 24.27 41.24
N LYS A 822 35.49 25.18 41.08
CA LYS A 822 34.12 24.87 40.66
C LYS A 822 33.89 25.34 39.24
N ILE A 823 33.35 24.50 38.38
CA ILE A 823 33.08 24.80 36.97
C ILE A 823 31.63 24.45 36.64
N GLY A 824 30.87 25.43 36.19
CA GLY A 824 29.53 25.18 35.69
C GLY A 824 29.61 24.52 34.31
N GLY A 825 30.26 25.18 33.36
CA GLY A 825 30.24 24.82 31.95
C GLY A 825 31.30 23.80 31.50
N ASN A 826 31.80 24.02 30.28
CA ASN A 826 32.85 23.23 29.66
C ASN A 826 34.16 23.43 30.41
N MET A 827 34.99 22.39 30.50
CA MET A 827 36.40 22.52 30.86
C MET A 827 37.23 22.00 29.69
N ILE A 828 38.02 22.89 29.09
CA ILE A 828 38.93 22.56 28.00
C ILE A 828 40.32 23.01 28.42
N VAL A 829 41.22 22.06 28.69
CA VAL A 829 42.62 22.33 28.99
C VAL A 829 43.45 21.94 27.80
N ASN A 830 44.10 22.89 27.14
CA ASN A 830 45.12 22.66 26.10
C ASN A 830 46.53 23.02 26.62
N GLY A 831 46.60 23.83 27.67
CA GLY A 831 47.83 24.17 28.40
C GLY A 831 48.07 23.25 29.58
N ALA A 832 48.49 23.84 30.70
CA ALA A 832 48.73 23.13 31.95
C ALA A 832 47.70 23.51 33.02
N TYR A 833 47.14 22.50 33.68
CA TYR A 833 46.44 22.64 34.93
C TYR A 833 47.22 21.90 36.02
N THR A 834 47.67 22.61 37.05
CA THR A 834 48.39 22.05 38.19
C THR A 834 47.61 22.29 39.47
N SER A 835 47.54 21.27 40.32
CA SER A 835 46.71 21.29 41.52
C SER A 835 47.43 20.69 42.73
N GLY A 836 47.20 21.20 43.93
CA GLY A 836 47.72 20.62 45.17
C GLY A 836 47.19 19.21 45.46
N SER A 837 47.88 18.44 46.30
CA SER A 837 47.63 17.01 46.56
C SER A 837 46.27 16.67 47.21
N SER A 838 45.51 17.66 47.67
CA SER A 838 44.19 17.50 48.27
C SER A 838 43.14 18.47 47.68
N SER A 839 43.40 18.94 46.46
CA SER A 839 42.49 19.80 45.68
C SER A 839 41.23 19.08 45.23
N LYS A 840 40.14 19.84 45.07
CA LYS A 840 38.85 19.35 44.57
C LYS A 840 38.49 20.04 43.26
N LEU A 841 38.12 19.24 42.27
CA LEU A 841 37.49 19.73 41.06
C LEU A 841 36.01 19.36 41.06
N TYR A 842 35.17 20.38 40.97
CA TYR A 842 33.73 20.27 41.17
C TYR A 842 32.96 20.83 39.97
N PHE A 843 32.19 19.99 39.30
CA PHE A 843 31.34 20.38 38.19
C PHE A 843 29.89 20.56 38.64
N PHE A 844 29.23 21.66 38.26
CA PHE A 844 27.89 22.01 38.72
C PHE A 844 26.99 22.64 37.65
N GLY A 845 25.76 23.00 38.02
CA GLY A 845 24.80 23.73 37.19
C GLY A 845 23.72 22.86 36.52
N THR A 846 22.82 23.47 35.74
CA THR A 846 21.67 22.83 35.08
C THR A 846 21.65 23.00 33.55
N GLY A 847 21.22 22.03 32.75
CA GLY A 847 21.02 22.22 31.30
C GLY A 847 22.00 21.45 30.40
N SER A 848 22.43 22.06 29.30
CA SER A 848 23.09 21.46 28.12
C SER A 848 24.24 20.47 28.39
N VAL A 849 24.54 19.63 27.41
CA VAL A 849 25.73 18.76 27.40
C VAL A 849 27.01 19.61 27.42
N LYS A 850 27.96 19.27 28.29
CA LYS A 850 29.24 19.97 28.44
C LYS A 850 30.42 19.03 28.19
N ILE A 851 31.51 19.58 27.67
CA ILE A 851 32.76 18.88 27.37
C ILE A 851 33.70 19.00 28.56
N VAL A 852 34.36 17.89 28.90
CA VAL A 852 35.45 17.86 29.88
C VAL A 852 36.68 17.23 29.24
N ASP A 853 37.69 18.07 29.03
CA ASP A 853 39.01 17.71 28.54
C ASP A 853 40.09 18.20 29.52
N PHE A 854 40.85 17.26 30.07
CA PHE A 854 41.92 17.55 31.03
C PHE A 854 43.33 17.60 30.39
N ASN A 855 43.50 17.28 29.10
CA ASN A 855 44.80 17.16 28.44
C ASN A 855 45.85 16.42 29.29
N SER A 856 45.58 15.12 29.52
CA SER A 856 46.38 14.21 30.36
C SER A 856 46.51 14.54 31.85
N TYR A 857 45.96 15.66 32.35
CA TYR A 857 45.94 15.92 33.79
C TYR A 857 45.07 14.91 34.55
N THR A 858 45.56 14.47 35.71
CA THR A 858 44.85 13.54 36.60
C THR A 858 44.29 14.27 37.82
N PRO A 859 42.96 14.51 37.90
CA PRO A 859 42.36 15.16 39.06
C PRO A 859 42.52 14.34 40.33
N ASN A 860 42.59 15.03 41.48
CA ASN A 860 42.58 14.41 42.79
C ASN A 860 41.17 13.94 43.16
N ASP A 861 40.35 14.79 43.78
CA ASP A 861 38.93 14.54 43.95
C ASP A 861 38.15 15.15 42.77
N LEU A 862 37.31 14.34 42.13
CA LEU A 862 36.48 14.76 40.99
C LEU A 862 35.00 14.55 41.31
N ILE A 863 34.24 15.64 41.30
CA ILE A 863 32.83 15.66 41.73
C ILE A 863 31.97 16.26 40.62
N PHE A 864 30.88 15.58 40.26
CA PHE A 864 29.84 16.05 39.35
C PHE A 864 28.52 16.20 40.09
N ASP A 865 27.94 17.39 40.08
CA ASP A 865 26.73 17.73 40.84
C ASP A 865 25.84 18.73 40.09
N GLY A 866 25.24 18.29 38.99
CA GLY A 866 24.44 19.16 38.13
C GLY A 866 23.17 18.48 37.67
N VAL A 867 22.03 19.04 38.04
CA VAL A 867 20.72 18.46 37.75
C VAL A 867 20.42 18.56 36.26
N SER A 868 19.98 17.45 35.65
CA SER A 868 19.62 17.35 34.23
C SER A 868 20.72 17.81 33.26
N ARG A 869 21.99 17.55 33.62
CA ARG A 869 23.19 17.92 32.85
C ARG A 869 24.02 16.68 32.53
N THR A 870 24.68 16.67 31.36
CA THR A 870 25.60 15.59 30.97
C THR A 870 26.99 16.15 30.70
N TRP A 871 28.03 15.56 31.29
CA TRP A 871 29.44 15.87 30.99
C TRP A 871 30.07 14.75 30.16
N VAL A 872 30.66 15.10 29.02
CA VAL A 872 31.26 14.15 28.08
C VAL A 872 32.79 14.23 28.17
N LEU A 873 33.41 13.14 28.59
CA LEU A 873 34.87 13.02 28.62
C LEU A 873 35.44 12.96 27.20
N GLN A 874 36.56 13.65 26.97
CA GLN A 874 37.25 13.66 25.67
C GLN A 874 38.52 12.81 25.62
N GLN A 875 38.87 12.15 26.72
CA GLN A 875 40.09 11.36 26.82
C GLN A 875 39.97 10.31 27.93
N LEU A 876 40.95 9.40 27.96
CA LEU A 876 41.15 8.51 29.10
C LEU A 876 41.45 9.34 30.36
N LEU A 877 40.92 8.90 31.51
CA LEU A 877 41.00 9.66 32.75
C LEU A 877 41.44 8.76 33.91
N THR A 878 42.37 9.27 34.72
CA THR A 878 42.69 8.70 36.04
C THR A 878 42.39 9.73 37.12
N VAL A 879 41.59 9.31 38.10
CA VAL A 879 41.23 10.09 39.29
C VAL A 879 42.03 9.55 40.48
N GLN A 880 42.88 10.39 41.07
CA GLN A 880 43.85 9.99 42.10
C GLN A 880 43.21 9.75 43.47
N ARG A 881 42.03 10.31 43.72
CA ARG A 881 41.25 10.13 44.94
C ARG A 881 39.79 9.82 44.59
N ASP A 882 38.82 10.50 45.19
CA ASP A 882 37.42 10.11 45.05
C ASP A 882 36.82 10.59 43.71
N PHE A 883 36.00 9.73 43.10
CA PHE A 883 35.13 10.08 41.98
C PHE A 883 33.67 10.04 42.43
N LYS A 884 32.95 11.14 42.25
CA LYS A 884 31.55 11.27 42.70
C LYS A 884 30.66 11.83 41.60
N ILE A 885 29.55 11.16 41.32
CA ILE A 885 28.41 11.70 40.57
C ILE A 885 27.27 11.83 41.57
N LEU A 886 27.02 13.05 42.03
CA LEU A 886 25.96 13.36 43.00
C LEU A 886 24.63 13.60 42.29
N ASN A 887 24.66 14.33 41.16
CA ASN A 887 23.52 14.64 40.30
C ASN A 887 23.98 14.75 38.83
N GLY A 888 23.08 14.47 37.89
CA GLY A 888 23.35 14.55 36.44
C GLY A 888 23.93 13.27 35.84
N ALA A 889 24.55 13.39 34.68
CA ALA A 889 25.13 12.28 33.93
C ALA A 889 26.60 12.55 33.54
N VAL A 890 27.42 11.50 33.52
CA VAL A 890 28.77 11.53 32.94
C VAL A 890 28.85 10.52 31.81
N ASP A 891 29.10 10.98 30.59
CA ASP A 891 29.36 10.14 29.41
C ASP A 891 30.85 9.94 29.25
N VAL A 892 31.29 8.69 29.39
CA VAL A 892 32.72 8.35 29.24
C VAL A 892 33.17 8.35 27.79
N ASN A 893 32.25 8.47 26.82
CA ASN A 893 32.53 8.61 25.39
C ASN A 893 33.46 7.50 24.84
N ASN A 894 33.25 6.27 25.30
CA ASN A 894 34.07 5.08 25.03
C ASN A 894 35.50 5.10 25.63
N TYR A 895 35.90 6.13 26.38
CA TYR A 895 37.20 6.19 27.02
C TYR A 895 37.27 5.35 28.31
N GLN A 896 38.50 5.08 28.75
CA GLN A 896 38.79 4.44 30.03
C GLN A 896 38.71 5.46 31.18
N LEU A 897 38.02 5.09 32.27
CA LEU A 897 38.00 5.82 33.53
C LEU A 897 38.61 4.96 34.64
N SER A 898 39.73 5.41 35.22
CA SER A 898 40.42 4.74 36.32
C SER A 898 40.28 5.55 37.60
N VAL A 899 39.88 4.92 38.71
CA VAL A 899 39.67 5.59 39.99
C VAL A 899 40.51 4.90 41.05
N VAL A 900 41.35 5.69 41.74
CA VAL A 900 42.24 5.23 42.81
C VAL A 900 41.57 5.35 44.19
N GLY A 901 40.78 6.39 44.46
CA GLY A 901 40.03 6.55 45.72
C GLY A 901 38.63 5.94 45.67
N ASN A 902 37.68 6.49 46.43
CA ASN A 902 36.33 5.92 46.50
C ASN A 902 35.46 6.32 45.32
N TRP A 903 34.45 5.48 45.05
CA TRP A 903 33.44 5.71 44.02
C TRP A 903 32.07 5.94 44.65
N GLN A 904 31.37 6.97 44.17
CA GLN A 904 29.98 7.23 44.50
C GLN A 904 29.20 7.65 43.25
N ASN A 905 28.12 6.96 42.89
CA ASN A 905 27.27 7.35 41.77
C ASN A 905 25.77 7.33 42.13
N ASN A 906 25.23 8.52 42.39
CA ASN A 906 23.80 8.79 42.58
C ASN A 906 23.13 9.37 41.32
N GLY A 907 23.91 9.79 40.31
CA GLY A 907 23.42 10.28 39.03
C GLY A 907 23.36 9.16 37.98
N GLN A 908 23.92 9.41 36.80
CA GLN A 908 24.01 8.44 35.71
C GLN A 908 25.44 8.36 35.14
N LEU A 909 25.92 7.15 34.89
CA LEU A 909 27.11 6.94 34.06
C LEU A 909 26.65 6.44 32.68
N ILE A 910 26.91 7.21 31.62
CA ILE A 910 26.70 6.78 30.23
C ILE A 910 27.99 6.09 29.79
N TYR A 911 28.03 4.77 29.96
CA TYR A 911 29.23 3.96 29.80
C TYR A 911 29.61 3.67 28.34
N ARG A 912 28.64 3.62 27.41
CA ARG A 912 28.82 3.21 26.00
C ARG A 912 29.62 1.90 25.85
N THR A 913 30.82 1.92 25.25
CA THR A 913 31.76 0.79 25.26
C THR A 913 33.02 1.09 26.08
N GLY A 914 32.99 2.08 26.97
CA GLY A 914 34.11 2.51 27.81
C GLY A 914 34.36 1.56 28.98
N ILE A 915 35.59 1.59 29.50
CA ILE A 915 36.06 0.70 30.57
C ILE A 915 36.20 1.47 31.88
N VAL A 916 35.63 0.96 32.97
CA VAL A 916 35.88 1.48 34.32
C VAL A 916 36.86 0.59 35.08
N ARG A 917 37.87 1.20 35.72
CA ARG A 917 38.88 0.51 36.52
C ARG A 917 38.95 1.05 37.94
N PHE A 918 38.86 0.18 38.93
CA PHE A 918 39.13 0.48 40.32
C PHE A 918 40.54 0.00 40.68
N THR A 919 41.49 0.92 40.85
CA THR A 919 42.93 0.60 40.94
C THR A 919 43.55 0.81 42.32
N GLY A 920 42.81 1.42 43.26
CA GLY A 920 43.28 1.73 44.61
C GLY A 920 43.46 0.50 45.51
N THR A 921 44.04 0.71 46.70
CA THR A 921 44.24 -0.39 47.66
C THR A 921 42.91 -0.85 48.27
N ASN A 922 42.28 0.01 49.08
CA ASN A 922 40.94 -0.20 49.61
C ASN A 922 40.00 0.86 49.02
N GLN A 923 38.86 0.44 48.46
CA GLN A 923 37.90 1.35 47.83
C GLN A 923 36.48 1.00 48.25
N SER A 924 35.69 2.02 48.58
CA SER A 924 34.25 1.93 48.72
C SER A 924 33.59 2.27 47.38
N ILE A 925 32.66 1.43 46.93
CA ILE A 925 31.87 1.62 45.71
C ILE A 925 30.41 1.72 46.15
N SER A 926 29.85 2.92 45.99
CA SER A 926 28.56 3.29 46.56
C SER A 926 27.67 4.06 45.57
N GLY A 927 26.42 4.28 45.94
CA GLY A 927 25.46 5.10 45.19
C GLY A 927 24.25 4.30 44.70
N THR A 928 23.33 4.97 44.00
CA THR A 928 22.05 4.37 43.59
C THR A 928 22.03 3.84 42.15
N ASN A 929 23.03 4.15 41.32
CA ASN A 929 22.97 3.87 39.88
C ASN A 929 24.34 3.46 39.27
N ASN A 930 24.85 2.29 39.68
CA ASN A 930 26.16 1.81 39.25
C ASN A 930 26.07 0.86 38.04
N GLU A 931 26.03 1.44 36.84
CA GLU A 931 25.96 0.75 35.55
C GLU A 931 27.30 0.83 34.79
N PHE A 932 27.81 -0.31 34.30
CA PHE A 932 29.10 -0.41 33.61
C PHE A 932 29.03 -1.30 32.35
N TYR A 933 29.83 -1.00 31.33
CA TYR A 933 30.02 -1.93 30.20
C TYR A 933 31.01 -3.05 30.57
N ASP A 934 32.28 -2.67 30.72
CA ASP A 934 33.37 -3.51 31.22
C ASP A 934 33.93 -2.94 32.51
N LEU A 935 34.12 -3.80 33.51
CA LEU A 935 34.59 -3.40 34.84
C LEU A 935 35.86 -4.15 35.24
N TYR A 936 36.88 -3.43 35.66
CA TYR A 936 38.12 -4.01 36.19
C TYR A 936 38.30 -3.67 37.66
N LEU A 937 38.40 -4.71 38.49
CA LEU A 937 38.74 -4.64 39.91
C LEU A 937 40.23 -4.97 40.07
N GLN A 938 41.05 -3.93 40.22
CA GLN A 938 42.51 -4.00 40.21
C GLN A 938 43.13 -3.48 41.54
N GLY A 939 44.46 -3.51 41.66
CA GLY A 939 45.17 -3.14 42.88
C GLY A 939 45.22 -4.25 43.95
N THR A 940 45.76 -3.93 45.13
CA THR A 940 45.90 -4.86 46.27
C THR A 940 44.91 -4.46 47.37
N GLY A 941 44.10 -5.36 47.93
CA GLY A 941 43.17 -5.01 49.02
C GLY A 941 41.68 -5.07 48.67
N THR A 942 40.84 -4.48 49.52
CA THR A 942 39.38 -4.73 49.53
C THR A 942 38.61 -3.69 48.73
N LYS A 943 37.82 -4.15 47.76
CA LYS A 943 36.78 -3.40 47.05
C LYS A 943 35.45 -3.68 47.74
N THR A 944 34.93 -2.71 48.47
CA THR A 944 33.69 -2.85 49.23
C THR A 944 32.53 -2.32 48.40
N LEU A 945 31.58 -3.19 48.05
CA LEU A 945 30.32 -2.78 47.41
C LEU A 945 29.32 -2.44 48.52
N SER A 946 28.84 -1.21 48.51
CA SER A 946 27.79 -0.73 49.43
C SER A 946 26.45 -0.51 48.71
N SER A 947 26.34 -0.99 47.47
CA SER A 947 25.18 -0.86 46.58
C SER A 947 25.28 -1.85 45.43
N ASN A 948 24.15 -2.18 44.80
CA ASN A 948 24.10 -3.01 43.60
C ASN A 948 24.96 -2.45 42.47
N LEU A 949 25.50 -3.37 41.66
CA LEU A 949 26.37 -3.07 40.53
C LEU A 949 25.91 -3.91 39.33
N ASN A 950 25.68 -3.27 38.19
CA ASN A 950 25.25 -3.91 36.95
C ASN A 950 26.36 -3.77 35.90
N VAL A 951 26.81 -4.90 35.34
CA VAL A 951 27.80 -4.94 34.27
C VAL A 951 27.21 -5.63 33.04
N HIS A 952 27.23 -4.93 31.91
CA HIS A 952 26.57 -5.37 30.67
C HIS A 952 27.42 -6.32 29.83
N ARG A 953 28.72 -6.42 30.09
CA ARG A 953 29.64 -7.33 29.39
C ARG A 953 30.51 -8.14 30.35
N ASP A 954 31.70 -7.66 30.72
CA ASP A 954 32.68 -8.48 31.46
C ASP A 954 33.18 -7.81 32.76
N VAL A 955 33.41 -8.62 33.80
CA VAL A 955 34.08 -8.22 35.05
C VAL A 955 35.45 -8.90 35.16
N TYR A 956 36.50 -8.11 35.35
CA TYR A 956 37.88 -8.57 35.38
C TYR A 956 38.53 -8.36 36.74
N PHE A 957 39.22 -9.38 37.24
CA PHE A 957 40.05 -9.31 38.44
C PHE A 957 41.52 -9.46 38.03
N SER A 958 42.33 -8.42 38.24
CA SER A 958 43.71 -8.38 37.71
C SER A 958 44.78 -8.80 38.72
N SER A 959 44.42 -9.16 39.94
CA SER A 959 45.37 -9.66 40.95
C SER A 959 44.74 -10.75 41.81
N VAL A 960 45.56 -11.73 42.23
CA VAL A 960 45.19 -12.77 43.22
C VAL A 960 44.97 -12.21 44.63
N THR A 961 45.19 -10.91 44.84
CA THR A 961 45.08 -10.22 46.14
C THR A 961 43.93 -9.21 46.21
N THR A 962 43.13 -9.07 45.16
CA THR A 962 41.94 -8.21 45.17
C THR A 962 40.80 -8.96 45.85
N ILE A 963 40.25 -8.40 46.93
CA ILE A 963 39.09 -8.96 47.62
C ILE A 963 37.87 -8.12 47.25
N LEU A 964 36.81 -8.74 46.72
CA LEU A 964 35.51 -8.08 46.56
C LEU A 964 34.64 -8.42 47.78
N ASN A 965 34.26 -7.40 48.55
CA ASN A 965 33.42 -7.54 49.72
C ASN A 965 32.05 -6.90 49.44
N ALA A 966 31.03 -7.72 49.21
CA ALA A 966 29.66 -7.26 49.03
C ALA A 966 28.98 -7.14 50.41
N GLN A 967 28.73 -5.91 50.84
CA GLN A 967 27.93 -5.65 52.04
C GLN A 967 26.50 -5.38 51.59
N THR A 968 25.62 -6.37 51.81
CA THR A 968 24.21 -6.48 51.37
C THR A 968 23.97 -6.80 49.91
#